data_AF-A0A7C4FGW0-F1
#
_entry.id   AF-A0A7C4FGW0-F1
#
_cell.length_a   1.000
_cell.length_b   1.000
_cell.length_c   1.000
_cell.angle_alpha   90.00
_cell.angle_beta   90.00
_cell.angle_gamma   90.00
#
_symmetry.space_group_name_H-M   'P 1'
#
loop_
_entity.id
_entity.type
_entity.pdbx_description
1 polymer ?
#
loop_
_entity_poly.entity_id
_entity_poly.type
_entity_poly.pdbx_seq_one_letter_code
_entity_poly.pdbx_strand_id
1 'polypeptide(L)'
;MYRSGVYLSKKISIMCAAILVMVLVLSWALHDMSAALGQTYVTIYIRPDGSVEPLNAPITTSDKRYYKLTSDLVGGIVIERSGIVVDGGGHALTGRVRQGSMDIGLLVLASNVLITGFRLHDFSEALIILNATSVEVSKCTVVGNWEGVHIISSTNVLVHNNIMKDNAPSIRLDNSTYVEASENDIDGNGAGVIVISSSSAYIHENAIRSRRGGIIVESSDMVYIGGNTVEAPNEIGISVMNSTRTYIFNNSLDGGDEAGSCNIRVAGSEKTVIHKNLLLNAPEAVVIDELANHTIISYNHVASENPHRTPSITLTGNSTAVVIYGNSGGLRVEPQSSHEVVIQNNTNVVIEGGASSMLAICANMHTSIELSDVHFVYICGNLVDAITVNGIVVRGTNIAVHGNTVKNHRRGEGIAVSGDLIKVYENEVTNNSHGVAISGSHFEVHSNNITHNNVGVLLFSGLARDGVVHDNFIAFNGGDYEPFCGDLGTGVCVYGSEVCNITFYHNSFVNNSLDNGKQVYITREGYKWDSGYPSGGNYWSDYTGVDVKKGVNQDEPGSDGIGDTPHQVSIYPGELDRYPLVKRPPHPSKSQLNLIPPPNIVIEPPQVRIATPTPTATARTTPITTSAPTATPSPTPTATVTTTFTSTPSTHTSAQQTTAPQTKTTQSASSTVSTTTATAPQRVFDATTLIVSGLVAVAVITVAILLLRKRVG
;
A
#
# COMPACT_ATOMS: atom_id res chain seq x y z
N MET A 1 47.01 -51.15 35.10
CA MET A 1 46.45 -50.31 36.19
C MET A 1 46.64 -48.80 36.01
N TYR A 2 46.88 -48.26 34.80
CA TYR A 2 47.10 -46.80 34.62
C TYR A 2 46.00 -46.05 33.84
N ARG A 3 44.99 -46.75 33.29
CA ARG A 3 43.89 -46.13 32.51
C ARG A 3 42.59 -45.87 33.30
N SER A 4 42.42 -46.43 34.50
CA SER A 4 41.21 -46.18 35.32
C SER A 4 41.29 -44.93 36.19
N GLY A 5 42.49 -44.48 36.57
CA GLY A 5 42.68 -43.28 37.41
C GLY A 5 42.41 -41.96 36.67
N VAL A 6 42.73 -41.89 35.37
CA VAL A 6 42.54 -40.67 34.54
C VAL A 6 41.06 -40.42 34.22
N TYR A 7 40.28 -41.49 34.05
CA TYR A 7 38.82 -41.40 33.83
C TYR A 7 38.06 -40.99 35.10
N LEU A 8 38.52 -41.43 36.28
CA LEU A 8 37.93 -41.04 37.56
C LEU A 8 38.27 -39.57 37.89
N SER A 9 39.50 -39.15 37.64
CA SER A 9 39.96 -37.74 37.80
C SER A 9 39.19 -36.76 36.91
N LYS A 10 38.99 -37.07 35.62
CA LYS A 10 38.19 -36.21 34.72
C LYS A 10 36.72 -36.13 35.12
N LYS A 11 36.12 -37.24 35.57
CA LYS A 11 34.73 -37.25 36.05
C LYS A 11 34.56 -36.42 37.32
N ILE A 12 35.50 -36.52 38.27
CA ILE A 12 35.48 -35.70 39.49
C ILE A 12 35.66 -34.22 39.16
N SER A 13 36.56 -33.86 38.23
CA SER A 13 36.77 -32.47 37.81
C SER A 13 35.54 -31.86 37.12
N ILE A 14 34.85 -32.62 36.26
CA ILE A 14 33.61 -32.17 35.60
C ILE A 14 32.48 -32.04 36.62
N MET A 15 32.40 -32.95 37.59
CA MET A 15 31.39 -32.90 38.65
C MET A 15 31.62 -31.72 39.60
N CYS A 16 32.88 -31.42 39.94
CA CYS A 16 33.25 -30.22 40.72
C CYS A 16 32.96 -28.93 39.95
N ALA A 17 33.22 -28.88 38.64
CA ALA A 17 32.86 -27.74 37.80
C ALA A 17 31.34 -27.55 37.71
N ALA A 18 30.56 -28.63 37.56
CA ALA A 18 29.10 -28.58 37.55
C ALA A 18 28.53 -28.11 38.91
N ILE A 19 29.11 -28.57 40.02
CA ILE A 19 28.74 -28.11 41.38
C ILE A 19 29.11 -26.64 41.56
N LEU A 20 30.29 -26.19 41.09
CA LEU A 20 30.69 -24.79 41.18
C LEU A 20 29.76 -23.89 40.35
N VAL A 21 29.41 -24.29 39.13
CA VAL A 21 28.43 -23.57 38.30
C VAL A 21 27.06 -23.56 38.97
N MET A 22 26.61 -24.68 39.53
CA MET A 22 25.35 -24.74 40.25
C MET A 22 25.37 -23.85 41.50
N VAL A 23 26.47 -23.80 42.25
CA VAL A 23 26.64 -22.91 43.41
C VAL A 23 26.71 -21.44 42.99
N LEU A 24 27.36 -21.12 41.86
CA LEU A 24 27.38 -19.76 41.32
C LEU A 24 25.99 -19.32 40.87
N VAL A 25 25.25 -20.18 40.17
CA VAL A 25 23.85 -19.95 39.78
C VAL A 25 22.95 -19.84 41.00
N LEU A 26 23.14 -20.67 42.02
CA LEU A 26 22.39 -20.59 43.27
C LEU A 26 22.75 -19.32 44.05
N SER A 27 24.02 -18.88 44.02
CA SER A 27 24.48 -17.64 44.67
C SER A 27 23.95 -16.40 43.97
N TRP A 28 23.85 -16.42 42.64
CA TRP A 28 23.16 -15.40 41.84
C TRP A 28 21.67 -15.39 42.15
N ALA A 29 21.01 -16.56 42.12
CA ALA A 29 19.60 -16.68 42.46
C ALA A 29 19.31 -16.25 43.92
N LEU A 30 20.22 -16.51 44.86
CA LEU A 30 20.14 -16.06 46.26
C LEU A 30 20.46 -14.56 46.41
N HIS A 31 21.35 -14.00 45.60
CA HIS A 31 21.64 -12.56 45.56
C HIS A 31 20.41 -11.80 45.04
N ASP A 32 19.81 -12.26 43.94
CA ASP A 32 18.56 -11.73 43.39
C ASP A 32 17.39 -11.90 44.37
N MET A 33 17.30 -13.05 45.06
CA MET A 33 16.31 -13.22 46.14
C MET A 33 16.53 -12.26 47.30
N SER A 34 17.78 -12.00 47.69
CA SER A 34 18.09 -11.07 48.78
C SER A 34 17.79 -9.60 48.39
N ALA A 35 17.96 -9.26 47.11
CA ALA A 35 17.57 -7.97 46.55
C ALA A 35 16.03 -7.82 46.45
N ALA A 36 15.32 -8.89 46.10
CA ALA A 36 13.86 -8.94 46.01
C ALA A 36 13.14 -9.02 47.37
N LEU A 37 13.78 -9.56 48.42
CA LEU A 37 13.22 -9.67 49.78
C LEU A 37 13.53 -8.44 50.67
N GLY A 38 14.38 -7.51 50.22
CA GLY A 38 14.86 -6.36 51.01
C GLY A 38 14.22 -5.00 50.70
N GLN A 39 13.51 -4.83 49.58
CA GLN A 39 12.86 -3.58 49.20
C GLN A 39 11.34 -3.71 49.30
N THR A 40 10.73 -3.02 50.27
CA THR A 40 9.27 -2.92 50.35
C THR A 40 8.77 -2.13 49.14
N TYR A 41 7.92 -2.73 48.31
CA TYR A 41 7.29 -2.01 47.22
C TYR A 41 6.28 -1.00 47.77
N VAL A 42 6.38 0.26 47.34
CA VAL A 42 5.59 1.38 47.87
C VAL A 42 4.77 2.03 46.76
N THR A 43 3.50 2.34 47.03
CA THR A 43 2.71 3.22 46.17
C THR A 43 2.68 4.62 46.78
N ILE A 44 3.18 5.59 46.03
CA ILE A 44 3.11 7.01 46.40
C ILE A 44 1.84 7.60 45.81
N TYR A 45 1.12 8.42 46.59
CA TYR A 45 -0.01 9.20 46.11
C TYR A 45 0.32 10.69 46.17
N ILE A 46 0.21 11.37 45.04
CA ILE A 46 0.12 12.84 44.99
C ILE A 46 -1.37 13.19 45.02
N ARG A 47 -1.87 13.47 46.22
CA ARG A 47 -3.29 13.71 46.48
C ARG A 47 -3.79 15.00 45.83
N PRO A 48 -5.11 15.17 45.62
CA PRO A 48 -5.67 16.37 44.98
C PRO A 48 -5.26 17.68 45.65
N ASP A 49 -5.09 17.69 46.97
CA ASP A 49 -4.66 18.85 47.77
C ASP A 49 -3.13 19.12 47.72
N GLY A 50 -2.39 18.27 47.02
CA GLY A 50 -0.95 18.31 46.82
C GLY A 50 -0.12 17.72 47.94
N SER A 51 -0.75 17.09 48.93
CA SER A 51 -0.03 16.26 49.90
C SER A 51 0.52 14.99 49.23
N VAL A 52 1.60 14.46 49.81
CA VAL A 52 2.25 13.21 49.37
C VAL A 52 2.01 12.16 50.44
N GLU A 53 1.56 10.97 50.02
CA GLU A 53 1.38 9.81 50.90
C GLU A 53 2.16 8.61 50.38
N PRO A 54 2.92 7.87 51.22
CA PRO A 54 3.20 8.18 52.62
C PRO A 54 4.12 9.41 52.78
N LEU A 55 4.08 10.08 53.94
CA LEU A 55 4.81 11.33 54.19
C LEU A 55 6.34 11.21 54.04
N ASN A 56 6.86 10.00 54.24
CA ASN A 56 8.28 9.67 54.12
C ASN A 56 8.67 9.12 52.74
N ALA A 57 7.79 9.24 51.73
CA ALA A 57 8.08 8.83 50.37
C ALA A 57 9.30 9.59 49.79
N PRO A 58 10.12 8.96 48.94
CA PRO A 58 11.31 9.56 48.33
C PRO A 58 10.98 10.56 47.21
N ILE A 59 10.02 11.46 47.44
CA ILE A 59 9.60 12.51 46.51
C ILE A 59 9.48 13.83 47.28
N THR A 60 9.97 14.91 46.70
CA THR A 60 10.00 16.22 47.34
C THR A 60 9.20 17.24 46.56
N THR A 61 8.58 18.18 47.27
CA THR A 61 7.92 19.35 46.69
C THR A 61 8.05 20.52 47.66
N SER A 62 8.15 21.75 47.15
CA SER A 62 8.20 22.97 47.96
C SER A 62 6.98 23.89 47.77
N ASP A 63 6.28 23.74 46.63
CA ASP A 63 5.22 24.64 46.19
C ASP A 63 3.92 23.89 45.82
N LYS A 64 3.89 22.56 45.96
CA LYS A 64 2.81 21.67 45.52
C LYS A 64 2.46 21.83 44.03
N ARG A 65 3.45 22.24 43.22
CA ARG A 65 3.37 22.35 41.75
C ARG A 65 4.50 21.60 41.08
N TYR A 66 5.68 21.52 41.69
CA TYR A 66 6.80 20.73 41.21
C TYR A 66 7.12 19.63 42.21
N TYR A 67 7.07 18.38 41.74
CA TYR A 67 7.35 17.17 42.50
C TYR A 67 8.56 16.48 41.88
N LYS A 68 9.58 16.18 42.69
CA LYS A 68 10.82 15.54 42.21
C LYS A 68 11.18 14.31 43.02
N LEU A 69 11.36 13.17 42.35
CA LEU A 69 11.85 11.95 42.96
C LEU A 69 13.32 12.15 43.40
N THR A 70 13.68 11.67 44.60
CA THR A 70 15.01 11.88 45.20
C THR A 70 15.88 10.63 45.27
N SER A 71 15.32 9.47 44.98
CA SER A 71 16.03 8.20 44.91
C SER A 71 15.24 7.22 44.05
N ASP A 72 15.87 6.14 43.62
CA ASP A 72 15.18 5.04 42.97
C ASP A 72 14.09 4.45 43.89
N LEU A 73 13.03 3.93 43.29
CA LEU A 73 11.83 3.44 43.97
C LEU A 73 11.37 2.13 43.35
N VAL A 74 11.28 1.08 44.16
CA VAL A 74 10.51 -0.12 43.82
C VAL A 74 9.06 0.15 44.20
N GLY A 75 8.18 0.34 43.22
CA GLY A 75 6.86 0.90 43.50
C GLY A 75 6.20 1.64 42.35
N GLY A 76 5.07 2.27 42.65
CA GLY A 76 4.32 3.09 41.71
C GLY A 76 3.92 4.45 42.28
N ILE A 77 3.48 5.37 41.42
CA ILE A 77 3.01 6.71 41.80
C ILE A 77 1.63 6.97 41.18
N VAL A 78 0.66 7.33 42.00
CA VAL A 78 -0.68 7.75 41.60
C VAL A 78 -0.78 9.27 41.68
N ILE A 79 -1.15 9.90 40.58
CA ILE A 79 -1.22 11.35 40.41
C ILE A 79 -2.68 11.79 40.32
N GLU A 80 -3.19 12.38 41.39
CA GLU A 80 -4.58 12.85 41.52
C GLU A 80 -4.70 14.39 41.47
N ARG A 81 -3.56 15.09 41.34
CA ARG A 81 -3.50 16.55 41.34
C ARG A 81 -3.17 17.11 39.96
N SER A 82 -4.00 18.07 39.55
CA SER A 82 -3.84 18.80 38.30
C SER A 82 -2.87 19.98 38.42
N GLY A 83 -2.30 20.42 37.30
CA GLY A 83 -1.48 21.64 37.23
C GLY A 83 -0.10 21.48 37.86
N ILE A 84 0.51 20.31 37.69
CA ILE A 84 1.78 19.95 38.32
C ILE A 84 2.79 19.41 37.32
N VAL A 85 4.06 19.48 37.70
CA VAL A 85 5.17 18.77 37.09
C VAL A 85 5.60 17.67 38.04
N VAL A 86 5.74 16.45 37.51
CA VAL A 86 6.29 15.30 38.21
C VAL A 86 7.57 14.89 37.47
N ASP A 87 8.69 15.13 38.12
CA ASP A 87 10.04 14.91 37.59
C ASP A 87 10.69 13.70 38.30
N GLY A 88 11.04 12.67 37.54
CA GLY A 88 11.75 11.50 38.05
C GLY A 88 13.19 11.80 38.46
N GLY A 89 13.76 12.95 38.08
CA GLY A 89 15.14 13.33 38.42
C GLY A 89 16.21 12.40 37.86
N GLY A 90 15.86 11.54 36.89
CA GLY A 90 16.71 10.46 36.35
C GLY A 90 16.64 9.16 37.13
N HIS A 91 15.84 9.09 38.20
CA HIS A 91 15.70 7.92 39.06
C HIS A 91 14.80 6.84 38.45
N ALA A 92 15.06 5.60 38.86
CA ALA A 92 14.29 4.44 38.45
C ALA A 92 13.01 4.26 39.27
N LEU A 93 11.92 3.96 38.57
CA LEU A 93 10.71 3.37 39.11
C LEU A 93 10.66 1.93 38.59
N THR A 94 10.65 0.95 39.50
CA THR A 94 10.79 -0.46 39.16
C THR A 94 9.59 -1.27 39.63
N GLY A 95 8.99 -2.03 38.71
CA GLY A 95 7.90 -2.96 38.99
C GLY A 95 8.37 -4.30 39.57
N ARG A 96 7.41 -5.16 39.91
CA ARG A 96 7.61 -6.50 40.47
C ARG A 96 7.57 -7.59 39.40
N VAL A 97 6.73 -7.43 38.36
CA VAL A 97 6.47 -8.49 37.39
C VAL A 97 6.13 -7.90 36.01
N ARG A 98 6.73 -8.48 34.96
CA ARG A 98 6.46 -8.13 33.56
C ARG A 98 5.12 -8.63 33.01
N GLN A 99 4.44 -9.59 33.69
CA GLN A 99 3.19 -10.20 33.19
C GLN A 99 2.33 -10.77 34.33
N GLY A 100 1.01 -10.53 34.31
CA GLY A 100 0.02 -11.28 35.12
C GLY A 100 -0.49 -10.62 36.40
N SER A 101 -0.01 -9.43 36.77
CA SER A 101 -0.56 -8.62 37.87
C SER A 101 -0.69 -7.15 37.43
N MET A 102 -1.72 -6.43 37.90
CA MET A 102 -1.95 -5.00 37.64
C MET A 102 -0.86 -4.10 38.27
N ASP A 103 0.38 -4.27 37.83
CA ASP A 103 1.53 -3.50 38.31
C ASP A 103 1.72 -2.28 37.41
N ILE A 104 1.47 -1.12 37.98
CA ILE A 104 1.44 0.17 37.28
C ILE A 104 2.53 1.06 37.87
N GLY A 105 3.40 1.57 37.00
CA GLY A 105 4.45 2.52 37.41
C GLY A 105 3.85 3.87 37.74
N LEU A 106 3.35 4.59 36.75
CA LEU A 106 2.72 5.89 36.92
C LEU A 106 1.23 5.81 36.52
N LEU A 107 0.33 6.22 37.41
CA LEU A 107 -1.10 6.31 37.12
C LEU A 107 -1.56 7.77 37.19
N VAL A 108 -1.87 8.36 36.04
CA VAL A 108 -2.31 9.76 35.91
C VAL A 108 -3.83 9.82 35.85
N LEU A 109 -4.43 10.38 36.89
CA LEU A 109 -5.88 10.58 37.04
C LEU A 109 -6.25 12.07 37.03
N ALA A 110 -5.31 12.94 36.65
CA ALA A 110 -5.42 14.39 36.72
C ALA A 110 -5.00 15.07 35.42
N SER A 111 -5.45 16.31 35.23
CA SER A 111 -5.24 17.09 34.01
C SER A 111 -4.16 18.15 34.16
N ASN A 112 -3.58 18.66 33.06
CA ASN A 112 -2.48 19.64 33.10
C ASN A 112 -1.29 19.10 33.90
N VAL A 113 -0.79 17.94 33.52
CA VAL A 113 0.32 17.24 34.19
C VAL A 113 1.47 17.08 33.22
N LEU A 114 2.67 17.51 33.61
CA LEU A 114 3.91 17.17 32.92
C LEU A 114 4.63 16.05 33.68
N ILE A 115 4.94 14.97 32.97
CA ILE A 115 5.73 13.84 33.45
C ILE A 115 7.06 13.85 32.71
N THR A 116 8.16 13.92 33.45
CA THR A 116 9.48 13.99 32.85
C THR A 116 10.56 13.30 33.65
N GLY A 117 11.67 12.92 33.00
CA GLY A 117 12.89 12.48 33.68
C GLY A 117 12.78 11.15 34.44
N PHE A 118 11.77 10.31 34.16
CA PHE A 118 11.63 9.00 34.77
C PHE A 118 12.36 7.91 34.00
N ARG A 119 12.88 6.90 34.73
CA ARG A 119 13.25 5.60 34.15
C ARG A 119 12.24 4.55 34.63
N LEU A 120 11.35 4.09 33.76
CA LEU A 120 10.25 3.17 34.09
C LEU A 120 10.57 1.77 33.55
N HIS A 121 10.64 0.75 34.39
CA HIS A 121 10.88 -0.62 33.93
C HIS A 121 10.25 -1.72 34.78
N ASP A 122 10.07 -2.88 34.16
CA ASP A 122 9.51 -4.11 34.76
C ASP A 122 8.07 -4.01 35.27
N PHE A 123 7.25 -3.13 34.65
CA PHE A 123 5.81 -3.02 34.91
C PHE A 123 4.96 -3.82 33.91
N SER A 124 3.72 -4.09 34.29
CA SER A 124 2.68 -4.45 33.33
C SER A 124 2.32 -3.23 32.47
N GLU A 125 2.20 -2.07 33.10
CA GLU A 125 1.87 -0.80 32.45
C GLU A 125 2.80 0.26 33.05
N ALA A 126 3.76 0.75 32.28
CA ALA A 126 4.77 1.67 32.82
C ALA A 126 4.12 3.01 33.21
N LEU A 127 3.24 3.52 32.34
CA LEU A 127 2.54 4.79 32.54
C LEU A 127 1.13 4.71 31.93
N ILE A 128 0.11 4.89 32.77
CA ILE A 128 -1.30 5.01 32.35
C ILE A 128 -1.77 6.45 32.49
N ILE A 129 -2.37 7.00 31.43
CA ILE A 129 -3.10 8.26 31.42
C ILE A 129 -4.59 7.93 31.26
N LEU A 130 -5.39 8.16 32.29
CA LEU A 130 -6.79 7.75 32.32
C LEU A 130 -7.70 8.93 32.59
N ASN A 131 -8.66 9.17 31.68
CA ASN A 131 -9.67 10.22 31.79
C ASN A 131 -9.07 11.60 32.08
N ALA A 132 -7.93 11.91 31.46
CA ALA A 132 -7.18 13.14 31.70
C ALA A 132 -7.17 14.05 30.47
N THR A 133 -6.86 15.31 30.68
CA THR A 133 -6.69 16.29 29.60
C THR A 133 -5.43 17.11 29.78
N SER A 134 -4.74 17.43 28.68
CA SER A 134 -3.49 18.22 28.71
C SER A 134 -2.41 17.52 29.55
N VAL A 135 -1.98 16.35 29.11
CA VAL A 135 -0.88 15.61 29.76
C VAL A 135 0.30 15.55 28.81
N GLU A 136 1.49 15.87 29.32
CA GLU A 136 2.75 15.76 28.58
C GLU A 136 3.62 14.69 29.23
N VAL A 137 4.16 13.77 28.42
CA VAL A 137 5.16 12.78 28.81
C VAL A 137 6.40 13.02 27.96
N SER A 138 7.47 13.51 28.58
CA SER A 138 8.68 13.84 27.84
C SER A 138 9.98 13.52 28.57
N LYS A 139 11.02 13.15 27.83
CA LYS A 139 12.36 12.83 28.38
C LYS A 139 12.35 11.67 29.38
N CYS A 140 11.44 10.72 29.21
CA CYS A 140 11.39 9.48 29.99
C CYS A 140 12.11 8.35 29.25
N THR A 141 12.64 7.39 30.01
CA THR A 141 13.19 6.12 29.52
C THR A 141 12.26 4.99 29.98
N VAL A 142 11.55 4.35 29.05
CA VAL A 142 10.51 3.35 29.35
C VAL A 142 10.95 2.00 28.79
N VAL A 143 11.39 1.07 29.64
CA VAL A 143 12.12 -0.13 29.20
C VAL A 143 11.56 -1.43 29.77
N GLY A 144 11.35 -2.44 28.93
CA GLY A 144 11.07 -3.81 29.36
C GLY A 144 9.72 -4.01 30.07
N ASN A 145 8.73 -3.17 29.74
CA ASN A 145 7.38 -3.25 30.28
C ASN A 145 6.48 -4.07 29.35
N TRP A 146 5.34 -4.55 29.86
CA TRP A 146 4.33 -5.11 28.94
C TRP A 146 3.76 -3.99 28.07
N GLU A 147 3.16 -2.95 28.63
CA GLU A 147 2.84 -1.71 27.90
C GLU A 147 3.70 -0.54 28.41
N GLY A 148 4.19 0.29 27.49
CA GLY A 148 4.98 1.48 27.80
C GLY A 148 4.12 2.63 28.32
N VAL A 149 3.53 3.39 27.40
CA VAL A 149 2.61 4.50 27.68
C VAL A 149 1.22 4.16 27.16
N HIS A 150 0.23 4.05 28.04
CA HIS A 150 -1.15 3.73 27.70
C HIS A 150 -2.07 4.91 28.00
N ILE A 151 -2.74 5.41 26.97
CA ILE A 151 -3.60 6.59 27.00
C ILE A 151 -5.05 6.13 26.79
N ILE A 152 -5.87 6.31 27.81
CA ILE A 152 -7.24 5.78 27.85
C ILE A 152 -8.22 6.94 28.06
N SER A 153 -9.17 7.08 27.14
CA SER A 153 -10.27 8.05 27.24
C SER A 153 -9.79 9.47 27.58
N SER A 154 -8.67 9.88 27.01
CA SER A 154 -7.98 11.13 27.34
C SER A 154 -7.90 12.06 26.13
N THR A 155 -7.62 13.33 26.37
CA THR A 155 -7.57 14.35 25.31
C THR A 155 -6.39 15.29 25.44
N ASN A 156 -5.83 15.77 24.33
CA ASN A 156 -4.71 16.72 24.34
C ASN A 156 -3.51 16.13 25.10
N VAL A 157 -3.01 14.99 24.63
CA VAL A 157 -1.86 14.29 25.24
C VAL A 157 -0.66 14.39 24.32
N LEU A 158 0.48 14.79 24.85
CA LEU A 158 1.76 14.84 24.14
C LEU A 158 2.69 13.76 24.71
N VAL A 159 3.20 12.88 23.86
CA VAL A 159 4.22 11.88 24.20
C VAL A 159 5.41 12.11 23.28
N HIS A 160 6.45 12.76 23.77
CA HIS A 160 7.56 13.15 22.91
C HIS A 160 8.93 13.09 23.56
N ASN A 161 9.99 12.96 22.74
CA ASN A 161 11.37 12.94 23.21
C ASN A 161 11.62 11.84 24.27
N ASN A 162 10.97 10.68 24.13
CA ASN A 162 11.17 9.55 25.03
C ASN A 162 12.01 8.45 24.37
N ILE A 163 12.72 7.68 25.20
CA ILE A 163 13.43 6.48 24.78
C ILE A 163 12.63 5.28 25.27
N MET A 164 12.14 4.43 24.37
CA MET A 164 11.28 3.31 24.71
C MET A 164 11.88 2.01 24.16
N LYS A 165 12.22 1.06 25.04
CA LYS A 165 12.90 -0.18 24.62
C LYS A 165 12.27 -1.42 25.19
N ASP A 166 12.32 -2.52 24.46
CA ASP A 166 11.89 -3.84 24.93
C ASP A 166 10.44 -3.94 25.44
N ASN A 167 9.60 -2.93 25.20
CA ASN A 167 8.18 -2.97 25.56
C ASN A 167 7.38 -3.82 24.56
N ALA A 168 6.20 -4.34 24.91
CA ALA A 168 5.32 -4.96 23.91
C ALA A 168 4.71 -3.85 23.02
N PRO A 169 3.64 -3.12 23.35
CA PRO A 169 3.43 -1.80 22.76
C PRO A 169 4.22 -0.72 23.50
N SER A 170 4.89 0.17 22.77
CA SER A 170 5.58 1.31 23.39
C SER A 170 4.63 2.47 23.69
N ILE A 171 3.72 2.78 22.76
CA ILE A 171 2.67 3.78 22.95
C ILE A 171 1.34 3.18 22.49
N ARG A 172 0.30 3.28 23.32
CA ARG A 172 -1.05 2.81 23.02
C ARG A 172 -2.09 3.87 23.35
N LEU A 173 -3.02 4.09 22.43
CA LEU A 173 -4.15 5.00 22.57
C LEU A 173 -5.45 4.22 22.42
N ASP A 174 -6.30 4.28 23.45
CA ASP A 174 -7.64 3.69 23.45
C ASP A 174 -8.67 4.81 23.71
N ASN A 175 -9.63 4.96 22.79
CA ASN A 175 -10.75 5.92 22.91
C ASN A 175 -10.31 7.37 23.20
N SER A 176 -9.20 7.82 22.63
CA SER A 176 -8.57 9.11 22.96
C SER A 176 -8.59 10.08 21.77
N THR A 177 -8.49 11.38 22.04
CA THR A 177 -8.59 12.42 21.00
C THR A 177 -7.50 13.48 21.11
N TYR A 178 -6.98 14.00 20.00
CA TYR A 178 -5.89 15.00 20.01
C TYR A 178 -4.67 14.49 20.78
N VAL A 179 -4.15 13.35 20.36
CA VAL A 179 -2.91 12.79 20.92
C VAL A 179 -1.80 12.95 19.92
N GLU A 180 -0.66 13.46 20.37
CA GLU A 180 0.55 13.58 19.58
C GLU A 180 1.64 12.68 20.16
N ALA A 181 2.17 11.78 19.34
CA ALA A 181 3.36 11.00 19.63
C ALA A 181 4.46 11.42 18.65
N SER A 182 5.47 12.14 19.15
CA SER A 182 6.50 12.73 18.29
C SER A 182 7.92 12.62 18.82
N GLU A 183 8.90 12.54 17.94
CA GLU A 183 10.33 12.54 18.32
C GLU A 183 10.69 11.45 19.36
N ASN A 184 10.00 10.30 19.37
CA ASN A 184 10.35 9.18 20.25
C ASN A 184 11.32 8.21 19.55
N ASP A 185 12.28 7.69 20.32
CA ASP A 185 13.19 6.61 19.90
C ASP A 185 12.67 5.29 20.47
N ILE A 186 12.04 4.49 19.61
CA ILE A 186 11.34 3.25 19.95
C ILE A 186 12.11 2.06 19.39
N ASP A 187 12.52 1.14 20.26
CA ASP A 187 13.15 -0.14 19.94
C ASP A 187 12.42 -1.27 20.69
N GLY A 188 11.23 -1.62 20.19
CA GLY A 188 10.24 -2.43 20.89
C GLY A 188 10.26 -3.92 20.54
N ASN A 189 9.78 -4.75 21.47
CA ASN A 189 9.56 -6.18 21.23
C ASN A 189 8.19 -6.47 20.57
N GLY A 190 7.25 -5.52 20.64
CA GLY A 190 5.98 -5.56 19.92
C GLY A 190 5.76 -4.28 19.11
N ALA A 191 4.50 -3.88 18.92
CA ALA A 191 4.17 -2.71 18.11
C ALA A 191 4.81 -1.41 18.64
N GLY A 192 5.26 -0.54 17.74
CA GLY A 192 5.78 0.77 18.15
C GLY A 192 4.67 1.64 18.73
N VAL A 193 3.65 1.92 17.91
CA VAL A 193 2.49 2.73 18.29
C VAL A 193 1.20 2.03 17.89
N ILE A 194 0.22 1.99 18.79
CA ILE A 194 -1.13 1.46 18.55
C ILE A 194 -2.17 2.55 18.78
N VAL A 195 -3.08 2.73 17.84
CA VAL A 195 -4.19 3.70 17.88
C VAL A 195 -5.52 2.95 17.68
N ILE A 196 -6.34 2.85 18.72
CA ILE A 196 -7.60 2.10 18.69
C ILE A 196 -8.76 3.02 19.09
N SER A 197 -9.83 2.98 18.29
CA SER A 197 -11.08 3.72 18.56
C SER A 197 -10.87 5.19 18.89
N SER A 198 -9.83 5.80 18.32
CA SER A 198 -9.35 7.13 18.67
C SER A 198 -9.52 8.08 17.50
N SER A 199 -9.43 9.39 17.75
CA SER A 199 -9.51 10.37 16.67
C SER A 199 -8.50 11.50 16.79
N SER A 200 -8.14 12.15 15.68
CA SER A 200 -7.18 13.26 15.70
C SER A 200 -5.83 12.86 16.33
N ALA A 201 -5.27 11.71 15.92
CA ALA A 201 -3.97 11.23 16.39
C ALA A 201 -2.86 11.68 15.44
N TYR A 202 -1.75 12.16 15.99
CA TYR A 202 -0.60 12.71 15.28
C TYR A 202 0.65 11.92 15.62
N ILE A 203 1.05 11.00 14.75
CA ILE A 203 2.21 10.13 14.95
C ILE A 203 3.29 10.59 13.97
N HIS A 204 4.26 11.36 14.45
CA HIS A 204 5.21 11.98 13.53
C HIS A 204 6.64 12.09 14.05
N GLU A 205 7.61 12.05 13.15
CA GLU A 205 9.04 12.21 13.48
C GLU A 205 9.57 11.20 14.52
N ASN A 206 8.98 10.02 14.61
CA ASN A 206 9.47 8.95 15.48
C ASN A 206 10.47 8.05 14.74
N ALA A 207 11.46 7.53 15.47
CA ALA A 207 12.33 6.46 15.02
C ALA A 207 11.85 5.15 15.65
N ILE A 208 11.32 4.23 14.83
CA ILE A 208 10.67 3.00 15.29
C ILE A 208 11.41 1.80 14.71
N ARG A 209 11.95 0.97 15.60
CA ARG A 209 12.43 -0.37 15.31
C ARG A 209 11.52 -1.35 16.05
N SER A 210 10.78 -2.14 15.29
CA SER A 210 9.77 -3.05 15.86
C SER A 210 9.94 -4.46 15.34
N ARG A 211 9.67 -5.43 16.21
CA ARG A 211 9.69 -6.85 15.89
C ARG A 211 8.31 -7.45 15.59
N ARG A 212 7.21 -6.72 15.83
CA ARG A 212 5.82 -7.17 15.61
C ARG A 212 4.89 -6.00 15.22
N GLY A 213 5.19 -5.38 14.09
CA GLY A 213 4.42 -4.28 13.49
C GLY A 213 4.89 -2.88 13.89
N GLY A 214 4.97 -1.92 12.96
CA GLY A 214 5.47 -0.58 13.27
C GLY A 214 4.40 0.29 13.94
N ILE A 215 3.44 0.77 13.16
CA ILE A 215 2.31 1.61 13.61
C ILE A 215 1.00 0.92 13.23
N ILE A 216 0.10 0.74 14.18
CA ILE A 216 -1.18 0.07 13.99
C ILE A 216 -2.31 1.06 14.27
N VAL A 217 -3.25 1.20 13.34
CA VAL A 217 -4.44 2.05 13.44
C VAL A 217 -5.68 1.20 13.23
N GLU A 218 -6.57 1.18 14.21
CA GLU A 218 -7.79 0.39 14.17
C GLU A 218 -9.02 1.21 14.59
N SER A 219 -10.10 1.10 13.83
CA SER A 219 -11.40 1.70 14.15
C SER A 219 -11.33 3.19 14.50
N SER A 220 -10.41 3.92 13.87
CA SER A 220 -10.03 5.28 14.24
C SER A 220 -10.33 6.28 13.13
N ASP A 221 -10.33 7.57 13.46
CA ASP A 221 -10.70 8.64 12.53
C ASP A 221 -9.71 9.80 12.54
N MET A 222 -9.38 10.34 11.37
CA MET A 222 -8.51 11.52 11.25
C MET A 222 -7.14 11.28 11.92
N VAL A 223 -6.41 10.29 11.42
CA VAL A 223 -5.07 9.91 11.91
C VAL A 223 -4.00 10.37 10.94
N TYR A 224 -2.98 11.06 11.43
CA TYR A 224 -1.85 11.58 10.68
C TYR A 224 -0.58 10.83 11.07
N ILE A 225 0.07 10.20 10.09
CA ILE A 225 1.32 9.44 10.25
C ILE A 225 2.36 10.07 9.33
N GLY A 226 3.22 10.92 9.88
CA GLY A 226 4.07 11.83 9.12
C GLY A 226 5.56 11.76 9.47
N GLY A 227 6.48 11.65 8.50
CA GLY A 227 7.91 11.85 8.80
C GLY A 227 8.58 10.82 9.71
N ASN A 228 7.96 9.66 9.94
CA ASN A 228 8.52 8.60 10.79
C ASN A 228 9.55 7.78 10.01
N THR A 229 10.55 7.26 10.71
CA THR A 229 11.43 6.18 10.22
C THR A 229 11.02 4.88 10.88
N VAL A 230 10.59 3.88 10.11
CA VAL A 230 10.09 2.60 10.64
C VAL A 230 10.86 1.45 10.01
N GLU A 231 11.59 0.71 10.84
CA GLU A 231 12.23 -0.56 10.51
C GLU A 231 11.39 -1.67 11.16
N ALA A 232 10.65 -2.42 10.33
CA ALA A 232 9.78 -3.50 10.77
C ALA A 232 10.02 -4.74 9.91
N PRO A 233 11.22 -5.35 9.99
CA PRO A 233 11.55 -6.51 9.18
C PRO A 233 10.57 -7.64 9.47
N ASN A 234 10.06 -8.26 8.40
CA ASN A 234 9.23 -9.46 8.44
C ASN A 234 7.80 -9.24 8.95
N GLU A 235 7.37 -7.98 9.06
CA GLU A 235 6.07 -7.57 9.60
C GLU A 235 5.46 -6.45 8.74
N ILE A 236 4.33 -5.89 9.20
CA ILE A 236 3.70 -4.73 8.59
C ILE A 236 4.26 -3.43 9.21
N GLY A 237 4.85 -2.56 8.40
CA GLY A 237 5.35 -1.25 8.82
C GLY A 237 4.24 -0.36 9.36
N ILE A 238 3.21 -0.10 8.56
CA ILE A 238 2.00 0.64 8.95
C ILE A 238 0.75 -0.17 8.57
N SER A 239 -0.10 -0.47 9.56
CA SER A 239 -1.37 -1.17 9.34
C SER A 239 -2.55 -0.25 9.67
N VAL A 240 -3.52 -0.14 8.75
CA VAL A 240 -4.75 0.65 8.91
C VAL A 240 -5.95 -0.24 8.69
N MET A 241 -6.81 -0.36 9.71
CA MET A 241 -7.96 -1.26 9.70
C MET A 241 -9.23 -0.55 10.15
N ASN A 242 -10.33 -0.74 9.41
CA ASN A 242 -11.66 -0.23 9.75
C ASN A 242 -11.69 1.26 10.14
N SER A 243 -10.82 2.07 9.54
CA SER A 243 -10.58 3.46 9.92
C SER A 243 -11.02 4.43 8.83
N THR A 244 -11.21 5.69 9.19
CA THR A 244 -11.62 6.73 8.22
C THR A 244 -10.67 7.90 8.26
N ARG A 245 -10.38 8.51 7.10
CA ARG A 245 -9.50 9.69 6.99
C ARG A 245 -8.12 9.46 7.63
N THR A 246 -7.33 8.58 7.02
CA THR A 246 -5.95 8.33 7.46
C THR A 246 -4.97 8.93 6.46
N TYR A 247 -3.99 9.70 6.95
CA TYR A 247 -2.99 10.38 6.14
C TYR A 247 -1.59 9.84 6.48
N ILE A 248 -1.00 9.08 5.58
CA ILE A 248 0.34 8.48 5.72
C ILE A 248 1.28 9.21 4.76
N PHE A 249 2.19 10.04 5.28
CA PHE A 249 3.00 10.90 4.42
C PHE A 249 4.45 11.11 4.88
N ASN A 250 5.36 11.28 3.92
CA ASN A 250 6.78 11.56 4.18
C ASN A 250 7.48 10.55 5.13
N ASN A 251 6.97 9.31 5.26
CA ASN A 251 7.62 8.30 6.09
C ASN A 251 8.71 7.55 5.30
N SER A 252 9.71 7.03 6.01
CA SER A 252 10.70 6.08 5.50
C SER A 252 10.45 4.72 6.14
N LEU A 253 9.98 3.75 5.35
CA LEU A 253 9.59 2.43 5.82
C LEU A 253 10.50 1.37 5.20
N ASP A 254 11.08 0.51 6.04
CA ASP A 254 11.85 -0.66 5.62
C ASP A 254 11.24 -1.92 6.25
N GLY A 255 10.57 -2.71 5.41
CA GLY A 255 9.91 -3.96 5.80
C GLY A 255 10.81 -5.20 5.72
N GLY A 256 12.07 -5.06 5.27
CA GLY A 256 12.94 -6.19 4.96
C GLY A 256 12.47 -7.00 3.74
N ASP A 257 13.19 -8.06 3.36
CA ASP A 257 12.95 -8.81 2.11
C ASP A 257 12.28 -10.17 2.32
N GLU A 258 11.87 -10.51 3.54
CA GLU A 258 11.20 -11.79 3.82
C GLU A 258 9.78 -11.84 3.23
N ALA A 259 9.32 -13.05 2.91
CA ALA A 259 7.99 -13.27 2.37
C ALA A 259 6.90 -12.91 3.40
N GLY A 260 5.90 -12.14 2.97
CA GLY A 260 4.81 -11.68 3.84
C GLY A 260 5.07 -10.34 4.55
N SER A 261 6.26 -9.77 4.42
CA SER A 261 6.53 -8.40 4.88
C SER A 261 5.83 -7.37 4.00
N CYS A 262 5.37 -6.29 4.63
CA CYS A 262 4.64 -5.24 3.95
C CYS A 262 4.95 -3.87 4.55
N ASN A 263 5.21 -2.85 3.72
CA ASN A 263 5.44 -1.50 4.27
C ASN A 263 4.14 -0.86 4.76
N ILE A 264 3.07 -0.88 3.95
CA ILE A 264 1.77 -0.29 4.31
C ILE A 264 0.63 -1.22 3.92
N ARG A 265 -0.25 -1.55 4.87
CA ARG A 265 -1.49 -2.30 4.62
C ARG A 265 -2.71 -1.51 5.04
N VAL A 266 -3.74 -1.48 4.20
CA VAL A 266 -5.02 -0.80 4.45
C VAL A 266 -6.17 -1.76 4.19
N ALA A 267 -7.05 -1.98 5.18
CA ALA A 267 -8.20 -2.88 5.07
C ALA A 267 -9.46 -2.24 5.65
N GLY A 268 -10.61 -2.40 4.98
CA GLY A 268 -11.93 -1.94 5.47
C GLY A 268 -12.02 -0.44 5.77
N SER A 269 -11.14 0.38 5.19
CA SER A 269 -10.93 1.78 5.59
C SER A 269 -11.33 2.77 4.49
N GLU A 270 -11.82 3.95 4.87
CA GLU A 270 -12.29 4.96 3.91
C GLU A 270 -11.39 6.20 3.89
N LYS A 271 -11.14 6.77 2.71
CA LYS A 271 -10.44 8.06 2.53
C LYS A 271 -9.01 8.03 3.06
N THR A 272 -8.25 7.00 2.68
CA THR A 272 -6.84 6.88 3.03
C THR A 272 -5.96 7.59 2.00
N VAL A 273 -4.99 8.38 2.45
CA VAL A 273 -4.00 9.05 1.61
C VAL A 273 -2.60 8.56 1.95
N ILE A 274 -1.91 7.96 0.99
CA ILE A 274 -0.52 7.48 1.09
C ILE A 274 0.33 8.35 0.16
N HIS A 275 1.06 9.31 0.72
CA HIS A 275 1.67 10.40 -0.04
C HIS A 275 3.17 10.61 0.26
N LYS A 276 4.04 10.59 -0.74
CA LYS A 276 5.48 10.93 -0.60
C LYS A 276 6.24 10.07 0.42
N ASN A 277 5.88 8.80 0.58
CA ASN A 277 6.64 7.88 1.42
C ASN A 277 7.79 7.23 0.63
N LEU A 278 8.88 6.92 1.33
CA LEU A 278 9.97 6.08 0.87
C LEU A 278 9.73 4.65 1.38
N LEU A 279 9.51 3.70 0.46
CA LEU A 279 9.12 2.32 0.76
C LEU A 279 10.24 1.38 0.30
N LEU A 280 10.92 0.75 1.25
CA LEU A 280 12.12 -0.04 1.01
C LEU A 280 11.89 -1.53 1.29
N ASN A 281 12.51 -2.36 0.44
CA ASN A 281 12.78 -3.81 0.57
C ASN A 281 11.59 -4.78 0.68
N ALA A 282 10.47 -4.35 1.25
CA ALA A 282 9.26 -5.18 1.39
C ALA A 282 8.79 -5.67 0.02
N PRO A 283 8.48 -6.98 -0.15
CA PRO A 283 7.85 -7.49 -1.36
C PRO A 283 6.52 -6.81 -1.65
N GLU A 284 5.74 -6.53 -0.61
CA GLU A 284 4.51 -5.75 -0.70
C GLU A 284 4.77 -4.32 -0.19
N ALA A 285 5.00 -3.37 -1.10
CA ALA A 285 5.18 -1.97 -0.71
C ALA A 285 3.87 -1.38 -0.16
N VAL A 286 2.75 -1.63 -0.83
CA VAL A 286 1.42 -1.25 -0.36
C VAL A 286 0.42 -2.35 -0.67
N VAL A 287 -0.42 -2.71 0.32
CA VAL A 287 -1.58 -3.57 0.11
C VAL A 287 -2.85 -2.83 0.47
N ILE A 288 -3.80 -2.82 -0.47
CA ILE A 288 -5.15 -2.29 -0.30
C ILE A 288 -6.10 -3.49 -0.32
N ASP A 289 -6.52 -3.94 0.85
CA ASP A 289 -7.43 -5.05 1.07
C ASP A 289 -8.91 -4.61 1.12
N GLU A 290 -9.84 -5.58 1.08
CA GLU A 290 -11.30 -5.42 0.95
C GLU A 290 -11.90 -4.14 1.57
N LEU A 291 -12.74 -3.45 0.78
CA LEU A 291 -13.53 -2.27 1.17
C LEU A 291 -12.68 -1.05 1.56
N ALA A 292 -11.44 -0.95 1.08
CA ALA A 292 -10.57 0.19 1.29
C ALA A 292 -10.84 1.34 0.27
N ASN A 293 -12.02 1.95 0.38
CA ASN A 293 -12.55 2.88 -0.62
C ASN A 293 -11.95 4.29 -0.54
N HIS A 294 -11.97 5.01 -1.67
CA HIS A 294 -11.48 6.39 -1.77
C HIS A 294 -10.00 6.54 -1.37
N THR A 295 -9.18 5.57 -1.75
CA THR A 295 -7.75 5.53 -1.41
C THR A 295 -6.91 6.22 -2.47
N ILE A 296 -6.00 7.10 -2.05
CA ILE A 296 -5.06 7.80 -2.93
C ILE A 296 -3.63 7.39 -2.58
N ILE A 297 -2.92 6.77 -3.52
CA ILE A 297 -1.51 6.39 -3.42
C ILE A 297 -0.72 7.27 -4.38
N SER A 298 0.02 8.25 -3.86
CA SER A 298 0.65 9.27 -4.69
C SER A 298 2.08 9.63 -4.33
N TYR A 299 2.91 9.81 -5.37
CA TYR A 299 4.29 10.29 -5.24
C TYR A 299 5.17 9.49 -4.28
N ASN A 300 4.87 8.22 -4.04
CA ASN A 300 5.72 7.36 -3.24
C ASN A 300 6.92 6.88 -4.09
N HIS A 301 8.05 6.65 -3.43
CA HIS A 301 9.23 6.07 -4.04
C HIS A 301 9.45 4.66 -3.48
N VAL A 302 9.47 3.67 -4.38
CA VAL A 302 9.56 2.26 -4.02
C VAL A 302 10.92 1.71 -4.46
N ALA A 303 11.68 1.11 -3.55
CA ALA A 303 12.98 0.56 -3.88
C ALA A 303 13.24 -0.78 -3.17
N SER A 304 14.05 -1.61 -3.79
CA SER A 304 14.51 -2.89 -3.25
C SER A 304 16.01 -2.99 -3.47
N GLU A 305 16.76 -3.36 -2.43
CA GLU A 305 18.18 -3.70 -2.56
C GLU A 305 18.38 -5.03 -3.31
N ASN A 306 17.37 -5.89 -3.35
CA ASN A 306 17.39 -7.13 -4.13
C ASN A 306 17.00 -6.85 -5.58
N PRO A 307 17.93 -6.95 -6.56
CA PRO A 307 17.66 -6.62 -7.96
C PRO A 307 16.75 -7.63 -8.67
N HIS A 308 16.45 -8.77 -8.03
CA HIS A 308 15.57 -9.81 -8.56
C HIS A 308 14.15 -9.72 -8.01
N ARG A 309 13.84 -8.74 -7.15
CA ARG A 309 12.49 -8.50 -6.64
C ARG A 309 12.01 -7.10 -7.00
N THR A 310 10.80 -7.05 -7.51
CA THR A 310 10.07 -5.83 -7.83
C THR A 310 8.96 -5.69 -6.78
N PRO A 311 9.08 -4.77 -5.81
CA PRO A 311 8.00 -4.56 -4.85
C PRO A 311 6.67 -4.20 -5.53
N SER A 312 5.56 -4.59 -4.91
CA SER A 312 4.22 -4.38 -5.47
C SER A 312 3.37 -3.36 -4.71
N ILE A 313 2.49 -2.69 -5.45
CA ILE A 313 1.24 -2.15 -4.93
C ILE A 313 0.15 -3.14 -5.33
N THR A 314 -0.34 -3.89 -4.34
CA THR A 314 -1.35 -4.92 -4.55
C THR A 314 -2.72 -4.37 -4.15
N LEU A 315 -3.69 -4.45 -5.06
CA LEU A 315 -5.09 -4.13 -4.77
C LEU A 315 -5.86 -5.44 -4.73
N THR A 316 -6.33 -5.80 -3.55
CA THR A 316 -7.03 -7.05 -3.26
C THR A 316 -8.43 -6.76 -2.75
N GLY A 317 -9.41 -7.46 -3.29
CA GLY A 317 -10.80 -7.32 -2.87
C GLY A 317 -11.55 -6.14 -3.50
N ASN A 318 -12.82 -6.03 -3.16
CA ASN A 318 -13.79 -5.12 -3.80
C ASN A 318 -13.67 -3.67 -3.30
N SER A 319 -12.50 -3.06 -3.44
CA SER A 319 -12.27 -1.64 -3.12
C SER A 319 -12.71 -0.74 -4.28
N THR A 320 -13.20 0.46 -3.97
CA THR A 320 -13.70 1.41 -4.97
C THR A 320 -13.01 2.77 -4.93
N ALA A 321 -12.92 3.42 -6.10
CA ALA A 321 -12.31 4.73 -6.26
C ALA A 321 -10.86 4.80 -5.74
N VAL A 322 -10.00 3.91 -6.25
CA VAL A 322 -8.57 3.87 -5.92
C VAL A 322 -7.77 4.64 -6.97
N VAL A 323 -6.93 5.58 -6.54
CA VAL A 323 -6.09 6.40 -7.43
C VAL A 323 -4.61 6.17 -7.13
N ILE A 324 -3.85 5.70 -8.12
CA ILE A 324 -2.40 5.48 -8.08
C ILE A 324 -1.73 6.50 -9.01
N TYR A 325 -1.10 7.52 -8.43
CA TYR A 325 -0.62 8.69 -9.18
C TYR A 325 0.85 9.04 -8.92
N GLY A 326 1.66 9.13 -9.97
CA GLY A 326 3.00 9.74 -9.84
C GLY A 326 4.00 8.95 -9.01
N ASN A 327 3.76 7.66 -8.77
CA ASN A 327 4.69 6.80 -8.03
C ASN A 327 5.88 6.40 -8.92
N SER A 328 6.99 6.07 -8.28
CA SER A 328 8.25 5.75 -8.94
C SER A 328 8.95 4.58 -8.26
N GLY A 329 9.90 3.98 -8.97
CA GLY A 329 10.59 2.77 -8.50
C GLY A 329 10.09 1.52 -9.22
N GLY A 330 10.87 0.43 -9.17
CA GLY A 330 10.45 -0.83 -9.78
C GLY A 330 9.19 -1.33 -9.11
N LEU A 331 8.04 -1.09 -9.73
CA LEU A 331 6.73 -1.21 -9.11
C LEU A 331 5.85 -2.15 -9.95
N ARG A 332 5.33 -3.19 -9.31
CA ARG A 332 4.25 -4.01 -9.88
C ARG A 332 2.90 -3.51 -9.35
N VAL A 333 1.92 -3.24 -10.21
CA VAL A 333 0.55 -2.92 -9.77
C VAL A 333 -0.38 -4.07 -10.13
N GLU A 334 -1.05 -4.61 -9.11
CA GLU A 334 -1.94 -5.76 -9.24
C GLU A 334 -3.37 -5.40 -8.90
N PRO A 335 -4.17 -4.92 -9.86
CA PRO A 335 -5.58 -4.68 -9.66
C PRO A 335 -6.33 -6.02 -9.65
N GLN A 336 -6.84 -6.44 -8.49
CA GLN A 336 -7.73 -7.60 -8.35
C GLN A 336 -9.08 -7.14 -7.77
N SER A 337 -10.18 -7.43 -8.48
CA SER A 337 -11.56 -7.27 -7.99
C SER A 337 -12.01 -5.85 -7.58
N SER A 338 -11.24 -4.80 -7.88
CA SER A 338 -11.60 -3.42 -7.55
C SER A 338 -12.59 -2.81 -8.56
N HIS A 339 -13.43 -1.89 -8.10
CA HIS A 339 -14.39 -1.15 -8.94
C HIS A 339 -13.95 0.32 -9.03
N GLU A 340 -13.52 0.79 -10.19
CA GLU A 340 -12.93 2.13 -10.42
C GLU A 340 -11.51 2.28 -9.87
N VAL A 341 -10.54 2.02 -10.74
CA VAL A 341 -9.11 2.21 -10.47
C VAL A 341 -8.49 3.12 -11.53
N VAL A 342 -7.75 4.13 -11.09
CA VAL A 342 -6.99 5.05 -11.96
C VAL A 342 -5.51 4.91 -11.67
N ILE A 343 -4.73 4.56 -12.69
CA ILE A 343 -3.26 4.46 -12.63
C ILE A 343 -2.67 5.48 -13.61
N GLN A 344 -2.09 6.56 -13.11
CA GLN A 344 -1.64 7.67 -13.95
C GLN A 344 -0.26 8.23 -13.58
N ASN A 345 0.52 8.62 -14.59
CA ASN A 345 1.82 9.31 -14.43
C ASN A 345 2.87 8.56 -13.60
N ASN A 346 2.79 7.23 -13.51
CA ASN A 346 3.78 6.43 -12.79
C ASN A 346 4.95 6.05 -13.72
N THR A 347 6.13 5.84 -13.14
CA THR A 347 7.37 5.52 -13.88
C THR A 347 7.97 4.20 -13.40
N ASN A 348 8.53 3.42 -14.33
CA ASN A 348 9.11 2.08 -14.09
C ASN A 348 8.09 1.07 -13.52
N VAL A 349 6.86 1.12 -14.04
CA VAL A 349 5.76 0.28 -13.56
C VAL A 349 5.51 -0.89 -14.50
N VAL A 350 5.31 -2.07 -13.92
CA VAL A 350 4.68 -3.23 -14.56
C VAL A 350 3.25 -3.29 -14.05
N ILE A 351 2.27 -3.42 -14.96
CA ILE A 351 0.87 -3.63 -14.57
C ILE A 351 0.48 -5.03 -14.96
N GLU A 352 0.13 -5.84 -13.96
CA GLU A 352 -0.26 -7.24 -14.14
C GLU A 352 -1.45 -7.55 -13.25
N GLY A 353 -2.56 -8.02 -13.81
CA GLY A 353 -3.71 -8.33 -12.96
C GLY A 353 -4.98 -8.68 -13.73
N GLY A 354 -6.10 -8.69 -13.02
CA GLY A 354 -7.36 -9.10 -13.62
C GLY A 354 -8.60 -8.86 -12.77
N ALA A 355 -9.74 -9.32 -13.27
CA ALA A 355 -11.03 -9.30 -12.58
C ALA A 355 -11.52 -7.92 -12.07
N SER A 356 -11.02 -6.82 -12.65
CA SER A 356 -11.39 -5.45 -12.26
C SER A 356 -12.42 -4.85 -13.22
N SER A 357 -13.24 -3.92 -12.70
CA SER A 357 -14.23 -3.18 -13.49
C SER A 357 -13.93 -1.68 -13.45
N MET A 358 -13.97 -1.01 -14.61
CA MET A 358 -13.66 0.41 -14.78
C MET A 358 -12.20 0.74 -14.39
N LEU A 359 -11.27 0.42 -15.29
CA LEU A 359 -9.83 0.62 -15.10
C LEU A 359 -9.30 1.65 -16.11
N ALA A 360 -8.64 2.69 -15.63
CA ALA A 360 -7.94 3.66 -16.47
C ALA A 360 -6.44 3.62 -16.21
N ILE A 361 -5.64 3.35 -17.24
CA ILE A 361 -4.17 3.31 -17.19
C ILE A 361 -3.64 4.33 -18.18
N CYS A 362 -3.13 5.46 -17.69
CA CYS A 362 -2.76 6.55 -18.58
C CYS A 362 -1.43 7.25 -18.28
N ALA A 363 -0.73 7.65 -19.34
CA ALA A 363 0.47 8.47 -19.28
C ALA A 363 1.59 7.92 -18.38
N ASN A 364 1.72 6.59 -18.29
CA ASN A 364 2.78 5.94 -17.53
C ASN A 364 3.96 5.56 -18.45
N MET A 365 5.14 5.32 -17.85
CA MET A 365 6.31 4.74 -18.51
C MET A 365 6.51 3.30 -18.04
N HIS A 366 6.34 2.34 -18.96
CA HIS A 366 6.20 0.92 -18.68
C HIS A 366 7.21 0.05 -19.41
N THR A 367 7.47 -1.11 -18.83
CA THR A 367 8.05 -2.25 -19.54
C THR A 367 6.98 -3.15 -20.15
N SER A 368 5.81 -3.30 -19.51
CA SER A 368 4.68 -4.10 -20.00
C SER A 368 3.36 -3.75 -19.28
N ILE A 369 2.23 -4.03 -19.93
CA ILE A 369 0.88 -4.06 -19.37
C ILE A 369 0.24 -5.39 -19.75
N GLU A 370 -0.08 -6.25 -18.77
CA GLU A 370 -0.74 -7.54 -19.01
C GLU A 370 -1.98 -7.69 -18.13
N LEU A 371 -3.16 -7.73 -18.75
CA LEU A 371 -4.45 -7.74 -18.05
C LEU A 371 -5.35 -8.87 -18.56
N SER A 372 -6.01 -9.58 -17.65
CA SER A 372 -6.95 -10.66 -17.96
C SER A 372 -8.28 -10.54 -17.23
N ASP A 373 -9.36 -10.95 -17.88
CA ASP A 373 -10.73 -10.97 -17.31
C ASP A 373 -11.22 -9.59 -16.83
N VAL A 374 -10.87 -8.53 -17.57
CA VAL A 374 -11.23 -7.15 -17.25
C VAL A 374 -12.48 -6.66 -17.99
N HIS A 375 -13.16 -5.66 -17.44
CA HIS A 375 -14.35 -5.03 -18.04
C HIS A 375 -14.24 -3.51 -17.96
N PHE A 376 -14.53 -2.80 -19.06
CA PHE A 376 -14.43 -1.33 -19.15
C PHE A 376 -13.00 -0.83 -18.86
N VAL A 377 -12.08 -1.05 -19.80
CA VAL A 377 -10.68 -0.66 -19.64
C VAL A 377 -10.27 0.39 -20.66
N TYR A 378 -9.63 1.46 -20.18
CA TYR A 378 -9.06 2.54 -20.98
C TYR A 378 -7.54 2.58 -20.76
N ILE A 379 -6.77 2.31 -21.81
CA ILE A 379 -5.30 2.37 -21.79
C ILE A 379 -4.85 3.50 -22.70
N CYS A 380 -4.36 4.60 -22.12
CA CYS A 380 -4.23 5.85 -22.86
C CYS A 380 -2.88 6.59 -22.70
N GLY A 381 -2.21 6.92 -23.80
CA GLY A 381 -1.01 7.78 -23.74
C GLY A 381 0.21 7.19 -23.04
N ASN A 382 0.30 5.86 -22.88
CA ASN A 382 1.44 5.22 -22.22
C ASN A 382 2.64 5.08 -23.17
N LEU A 383 3.85 5.09 -22.61
CA LEU A 383 5.08 4.70 -23.30
C LEU A 383 5.51 3.31 -22.81
N VAL A 384 5.46 2.33 -23.71
CA VAL A 384 5.84 0.93 -23.44
C VAL A 384 7.03 0.58 -24.32
N ASP A 385 8.20 0.35 -23.70
CA ASP A 385 9.48 0.16 -24.41
C ASP A 385 10.33 -0.91 -23.70
N ALA A 386 10.31 -2.13 -24.22
CA ALA A 386 11.13 -3.22 -23.71
C ALA A 386 11.49 -4.25 -24.78
N ILE A 387 12.62 -4.95 -24.62
CA ILE A 387 13.16 -5.87 -25.64
C ILE A 387 12.67 -7.32 -25.48
N THR A 388 12.24 -7.72 -24.27
CA THR A 388 12.14 -9.15 -23.89
C THR A 388 10.76 -9.63 -23.46
N VAL A 389 9.74 -8.77 -23.41
CA VAL A 389 8.37 -9.08 -22.96
C VAL A 389 7.34 -8.56 -23.96
N ASN A 390 6.06 -8.89 -23.79
CA ASN A 390 4.99 -8.24 -24.56
C ASN A 390 4.85 -6.76 -24.15
N GLY A 391 4.29 -5.94 -25.03
CA GLY A 391 3.97 -4.54 -24.77
C GLY A 391 2.69 -4.42 -23.97
N ILE A 392 1.55 -4.37 -24.67
CA ILE A 392 0.20 -4.27 -24.09
C ILE A 392 -0.57 -5.54 -24.46
N VAL A 393 -0.93 -6.35 -23.48
CA VAL A 393 -1.76 -7.55 -23.65
C VAL A 393 -2.99 -7.42 -22.77
N VAL A 394 -4.18 -7.42 -23.37
CA VAL A 394 -5.44 -7.23 -22.63
C VAL A 394 -6.47 -8.24 -23.10
N ARG A 395 -7.12 -8.91 -22.13
CA ARG A 395 -8.23 -9.81 -22.36
C ARG A 395 -9.45 -9.40 -21.53
N GLY A 396 -10.58 -9.16 -22.19
CA GLY A 396 -11.77 -8.66 -21.49
C GLY A 396 -12.86 -8.16 -22.42
N THR A 397 -13.76 -7.32 -21.90
CA THR A 397 -14.80 -6.67 -22.71
C THR A 397 -14.79 -5.16 -22.55
N ASN A 398 -15.18 -4.45 -23.60
CA ASN A 398 -15.22 -2.99 -23.65
C ASN A 398 -13.84 -2.38 -23.35
N ILE A 399 -12.91 -2.63 -24.26
CA ILE A 399 -11.50 -2.25 -24.15
C ILE A 399 -11.20 -1.14 -25.15
N ALA A 400 -10.62 -0.04 -24.68
CA ALA A 400 -10.09 1.02 -25.52
C ALA A 400 -8.58 1.21 -25.26
N VAL A 401 -7.76 0.99 -26.29
CA VAL A 401 -6.31 1.21 -26.25
C VAL A 401 -5.98 2.34 -27.22
N HIS A 402 -5.59 3.51 -26.72
CA HIS A 402 -5.34 4.66 -27.60
C HIS A 402 -4.24 5.63 -27.21
N GLY A 403 -3.67 6.32 -28.20
CA GLY A 403 -2.63 7.33 -27.96
C GLY A 403 -1.31 6.77 -27.40
N ASN A 404 -1.16 5.44 -27.30
CA ASN A 404 0.03 4.82 -26.71
C ASN A 404 1.20 4.81 -27.70
N THR A 405 2.42 4.76 -27.19
CA THR A 405 3.64 4.51 -27.96
C THR A 405 4.24 3.19 -27.50
N VAL A 406 4.21 2.17 -28.35
CA VAL A 406 4.62 0.80 -28.02
C VAL A 406 5.72 0.34 -28.96
N LYS A 407 6.91 0.03 -28.42
CA LYS A 407 8.06 -0.25 -29.26
C LYS A 407 9.07 -1.25 -28.69
N ASN A 408 9.85 -1.81 -29.61
CA ASN A 408 11.01 -2.68 -29.36
C ASN A 408 10.71 -4.08 -28.79
N HIS A 409 9.45 -4.54 -28.79
CA HIS A 409 9.06 -5.88 -28.33
C HIS A 409 9.32 -6.96 -29.39
N ARG A 410 10.58 -7.15 -29.78
CA ARG A 410 10.97 -7.95 -30.97
C ARG A 410 10.61 -9.44 -30.91
N ARG A 411 10.36 -9.98 -29.72
CA ARG A 411 9.97 -11.38 -29.49
C ARG A 411 8.54 -11.53 -28.93
N GLY A 412 7.82 -10.42 -28.77
CA GLY A 412 6.49 -10.40 -28.17
C GLY A 412 5.51 -9.55 -28.97
N GLU A 413 4.28 -9.53 -28.50
CA GLU A 413 3.22 -8.69 -29.06
C GLU A 413 3.49 -7.22 -28.75
N GLY A 414 3.25 -6.32 -29.70
CA GLY A 414 3.18 -4.89 -29.45
C GLY A 414 1.91 -4.57 -28.67
N ILE A 415 0.76 -4.62 -29.35
CA ILE A 415 -0.57 -4.51 -28.74
C ILE A 415 -1.38 -5.76 -29.11
N ALA A 416 -1.72 -6.60 -28.13
CA ALA A 416 -2.60 -7.74 -28.30
C ALA A 416 -3.89 -7.57 -27.48
N VAL A 417 -5.05 -7.61 -28.14
CA VAL A 417 -6.34 -7.47 -27.48
C VAL A 417 -7.26 -8.64 -27.83
N SER A 418 -7.91 -9.21 -26.82
CA SER A 418 -8.86 -10.32 -26.99
C SER A 418 -10.15 -10.12 -26.20
N GLY A 419 -11.25 -10.66 -26.70
CA GLY A 419 -12.58 -10.57 -26.09
C GLY A 419 -13.63 -9.89 -26.98
N ASP A 420 -14.36 -8.89 -26.47
CA ASP A 420 -15.47 -8.24 -27.20
C ASP A 420 -15.51 -6.72 -27.00
N LEU A 421 -16.07 -5.97 -27.97
CA LEU A 421 -16.15 -4.51 -27.94
C LEU A 421 -14.78 -3.86 -27.78
N ILE A 422 -13.94 -4.00 -28.80
CA ILE A 422 -12.53 -3.58 -28.78
C ILE A 422 -12.33 -2.33 -29.63
N LYS A 423 -11.59 -1.35 -29.12
CA LYS A 423 -11.15 -0.17 -29.86
C LYS A 423 -9.66 0.03 -29.70
N VAL A 424 -8.91 0.04 -30.81
CA VAL A 424 -7.47 0.31 -30.83
C VAL A 424 -7.22 1.47 -31.77
N TYR A 425 -6.86 2.64 -31.24
CA TYR A 425 -6.73 3.83 -32.08
C TYR A 425 -5.68 4.85 -31.69
N GLU A 426 -5.18 5.64 -32.64
CA GLU A 426 -4.18 6.70 -32.37
C GLU A 426 -2.89 6.20 -31.71
N ASN A 427 -2.57 4.91 -31.79
CA ASN A 427 -1.33 4.36 -31.23
C ASN A 427 -0.17 4.46 -32.22
N GLU A 428 1.04 4.56 -31.70
CA GLU A 428 2.30 4.45 -32.44
C GLU A 428 2.98 3.13 -32.06
N VAL A 429 3.03 2.19 -33.00
CA VAL A 429 3.42 0.81 -32.73
C VAL A 429 4.55 0.40 -33.66
N THR A 430 5.75 0.20 -33.13
CA THR A 430 6.94 -0.01 -33.97
C THR A 430 7.98 -0.98 -33.43
N ASN A 431 8.65 -1.72 -34.32
CA ASN A 431 9.74 -2.63 -33.97
C ASN A 431 9.33 -3.77 -33.01
N ASN A 432 8.12 -4.29 -33.17
CA ASN A 432 7.59 -5.42 -32.41
C ASN A 432 7.48 -6.68 -33.30
N SER A 433 7.26 -7.86 -32.71
CA SER A 433 6.95 -9.05 -33.51
C SER A 433 5.63 -8.82 -34.25
N HIS A 434 4.53 -8.64 -33.53
CA HIS A 434 3.29 -8.17 -34.14
C HIS A 434 2.99 -6.76 -33.65
N GLY A 435 2.57 -5.87 -34.55
CA GLY A 435 2.18 -4.52 -34.18
C GLY A 435 0.88 -4.55 -33.38
N VAL A 436 -0.24 -4.76 -34.06
CA VAL A 436 -1.56 -4.89 -33.44
C VAL A 436 -2.16 -6.26 -33.73
N ALA A 437 -2.35 -7.07 -32.70
CA ALA A 437 -2.98 -8.39 -32.77
C ALA A 437 -4.38 -8.39 -32.14
N ILE A 438 -5.38 -8.86 -32.88
CA ILE A 438 -6.76 -8.96 -32.40
C ILE A 438 -7.25 -10.41 -32.43
N SER A 439 -7.81 -10.84 -31.30
CA SER A 439 -8.46 -12.14 -31.11
C SER A 439 -9.79 -11.96 -30.37
N GLY A 440 -10.78 -11.35 -31.02
CA GLY A 440 -12.08 -11.03 -30.42
C GLY A 440 -13.13 -10.46 -31.38
N SER A 441 -14.36 -10.28 -30.91
CA SER A 441 -15.48 -9.76 -31.72
C SER A 441 -15.72 -8.25 -31.52
N HIS A 442 -16.48 -7.65 -32.45
CA HIS A 442 -16.89 -6.25 -32.41
C HIS A 442 -15.72 -5.28 -32.18
N PHE A 443 -14.76 -5.29 -33.10
CA PHE A 443 -13.53 -4.50 -32.96
C PHE A 443 -13.42 -3.37 -33.98
N GLU A 444 -12.77 -2.28 -33.58
CA GLU A 444 -12.41 -1.15 -34.43
C GLU A 444 -10.92 -0.87 -34.25
N VAL A 445 -10.13 -1.00 -35.32
CA VAL A 445 -8.71 -0.65 -35.33
C VAL A 445 -8.53 0.53 -36.27
N HIS A 446 -8.27 1.72 -35.74
CA HIS A 446 -8.22 2.91 -36.59
C HIS A 446 -7.24 3.99 -36.19
N SER A 447 -6.82 4.82 -37.15
CA SER A 447 -5.94 5.97 -36.86
C SER A 447 -4.61 5.59 -36.18
N ASN A 448 -4.14 4.35 -36.29
CA ASN A 448 -2.85 3.93 -35.72
C ASN A 448 -1.72 4.14 -36.73
N ASN A 449 -0.51 4.41 -36.21
CA ASN A 449 0.74 4.43 -36.93
C ASN A 449 1.51 3.13 -36.63
N ILE A 450 1.46 2.16 -37.53
CA ILE A 450 1.95 0.78 -37.35
C ILE A 450 3.09 0.53 -38.33
N THR A 451 4.34 0.60 -37.85
CA THR A 451 5.50 0.54 -38.74
C THR A 451 6.65 -0.32 -38.24
N HIS A 452 7.42 -0.93 -39.15
CA HIS A 452 8.62 -1.70 -38.81
C HIS A 452 8.37 -2.86 -37.84
N ASN A 453 7.16 -3.43 -37.82
CA ASN A 453 6.87 -4.67 -37.09
C ASN A 453 7.08 -5.88 -38.01
N ASN A 454 7.18 -7.10 -37.46
CA ASN A 454 7.22 -8.30 -38.32
C ASN A 454 5.89 -8.46 -39.06
N VAL A 455 4.78 -8.41 -38.33
CA VAL A 455 3.44 -8.26 -38.88
C VAL A 455 2.87 -6.93 -38.40
N GLY A 456 2.33 -6.10 -39.31
CA GLY A 456 1.70 -4.84 -38.92
C GLY A 456 0.43 -5.08 -38.10
N VAL A 457 -0.60 -5.62 -38.74
CA VAL A 457 -1.86 -6.01 -38.09
C VAL A 457 -2.09 -7.52 -38.25
N LEU A 458 -2.33 -8.21 -37.14
CA LEU A 458 -2.63 -9.64 -37.10
C LEU A 458 -4.06 -9.88 -36.61
N LEU A 459 -4.86 -10.57 -37.41
CA LEU A 459 -6.23 -10.95 -37.05
C LEU A 459 -6.36 -12.48 -37.04
N PHE A 460 -6.69 -13.05 -35.89
CA PHE A 460 -6.92 -14.50 -35.77
C PHE A 460 -8.33 -14.86 -36.24
N SER A 461 -8.47 -15.24 -37.50
CA SER A 461 -9.73 -15.66 -38.12
C SER A 461 -10.34 -16.86 -37.37
N GLY A 462 -11.65 -16.78 -37.12
CA GLY A 462 -12.37 -17.69 -36.21
C GLY A 462 -12.55 -17.10 -34.80
N LEU A 463 -11.69 -16.18 -34.36
CA LEU A 463 -11.84 -15.42 -33.11
C LEU A 463 -12.10 -13.93 -33.38
N ALA A 464 -11.38 -13.34 -34.34
CA ALA A 464 -11.60 -12.00 -34.86
C ALA A 464 -12.85 -11.95 -35.75
N ARG A 465 -13.93 -11.31 -35.29
CA ARG A 465 -15.22 -11.23 -36.03
C ARG A 465 -15.89 -9.87 -35.90
N ASP A 466 -16.73 -9.53 -36.88
CA ASP A 466 -17.56 -8.32 -36.89
C ASP A 466 -16.75 -7.05 -36.61
N GLY A 467 -15.66 -6.87 -37.35
CA GLY A 467 -14.68 -5.82 -37.09
C GLY A 467 -14.36 -4.95 -38.29
N VAL A 468 -13.78 -3.79 -37.99
CA VAL A 468 -13.39 -2.80 -38.99
C VAL A 468 -11.96 -2.35 -38.74
N VAL A 469 -11.15 -2.30 -39.79
CA VAL A 469 -9.79 -1.76 -39.79
C VAL A 469 -9.75 -0.60 -40.75
N HIS A 470 -9.61 0.64 -40.26
CA HIS A 470 -9.66 1.81 -41.14
C HIS A 470 -8.77 2.96 -40.71
N ASP A 471 -8.44 3.88 -41.63
CA ASP A 471 -7.64 5.06 -41.32
C ASP A 471 -6.27 4.78 -40.66
N ASN A 472 -5.71 3.58 -40.80
CA ASN A 472 -4.39 3.26 -40.24
C ASN A 472 -3.27 3.57 -41.25
N PHE A 473 -2.12 4.00 -40.76
CA PHE A 473 -0.89 4.03 -41.53
C PHE A 473 -0.09 2.75 -41.24
N ILE A 474 -0.03 1.84 -42.21
CA ILE A 474 0.58 0.51 -42.09
C ILE A 474 1.73 0.45 -43.08
N ALA A 475 2.96 0.67 -42.59
CA ALA A 475 4.10 0.86 -43.47
C ALA A 475 5.37 0.16 -43.01
N PHE A 476 6.18 -0.30 -43.96
CA PHE A 476 7.49 -0.90 -43.69
C PHE A 476 7.46 -2.09 -42.71
N ASN A 477 6.33 -2.78 -42.60
CA ASN A 477 6.23 -4.02 -41.83
C ASN A 477 6.72 -5.20 -42.68
N GLY A 478 7.25 -6.25 -42.04
CA GLY A 478 7.82 -7.42 -42.70
C GLY A 478 9.30 -7.62 -42.36
N GLY A 479 9.57 -7.99 -41.11
CA GLY A 479 10.91 -8.14 -40.56
C GLY A 479 11.54 -9.53 -40.81
N ASP A 480 12.76 -9.71 -40.29
CA ASP A 480 13.59 -10.91 -40.53
C ASP A 480 13.37 -12.06 -39.52
N TYR A 481 12.39 -11.93 -38.61
CA TYR A 481 12.16 -12.90 -37.53
C TYR A 481 11.11 -13.94 -37.94
N GLU A 482 11.32 -15.19 -37.48
CA GLU A 482 10.58 -16.44 -37.77
C GLU A 482 9.26 -16.27 -38.54
N PRO A 483 9.08 -16.96 -39.68
CA PRO A 483 7.90 -16.81 -40.53
C PRO A 483 6.63 -17.17 -39.75
N PHE A 484 5.81 -16.17 -39.47
CA PHE A 484 4.41 -16.32 -39.08
C PHE A 484 3.56 -15.72 -40.21
N CYS A 485 2.63 -16.50 -40.77
CA CYS A 485 1.81 -16.16 -41.95
C CYS A 485 2.49 -16.26 -43.32
N GLY A 486 3.05 -17.43 -43.68
CA GLY A 486 3.81 -17.56 -44.94
C GLY A 486 5.21 -16.97 -44.78
N ASP A 487 6.09 -17.24 -45.74
CA ASP A 487 7.55 -17.25 -45.53
C ASP A 487 8.21 -15.90 -45.15
N LEU A 488 7.49 -14.76 -45.12
CA LEU A 488 7.97 -13.43 -44.74
C LEU A 488 6.86 -12.61 -44.06
N GLY A 489 7.18 -11.81 -43.04
CA GLY A 489 6.21 -10.90 -42.38
C GLY A 489 5.53 -9.93 -43.36
N THR A 490 4.37 -9.35 -42.99
CA THR A 490 3.50 -8.60 -43.91
C THR A 490 2.82 -7.37 -43.27
N GLY A 491 2.13 -6.55 -44.06
CA GLY A 491 1.35 -5.41 -43.57
C GLY A 491 0.14 -5.85 -42.73
N VAL A 492 -0.70 -6.71 -43.30
CA VAL A 492 -1.85 -7.33 -42.62
C VAL A 492 -1.79 -8.84 -42.81
N CYS A 493 -1.91 -9.60 -41.72
CA CYS A 493 -2.15 -11.03 -41.76
C CYS A 493 -3.53 -11.34 -41.18
N VAL A 494 -4.39 -12.01 -41.95
CA VAL A 494 -5.62 -12.63 -41.46
C VAL A 494 -5.47 -14.14 -41.49
N TYR A 495 -5.35 -14.75 -40.31
CA TYR A 495 -4.97 -16.15 -40.17
C TYR A 495 -6.05 -16.98 -39.49
N GLY A 496 -6.59 -17.97 -40.17
CA GLY A 496 -7.49 -18.95 -39.55
C GLY A 496 -8.31 -19.79 -40.54
N SER A 497 -9.15 -20.67 -40.00
CA SER A 497 -9.92 -21.65 -40.79
C SER A 497 -11.33 -21.18 -41.15
N GLU A 498 -11.78 -20.01 -40.67
CA GLU A 498 -13.15 -19.51 -40.85
C GLU A 498 -13.17 -18.09 -41.42
N VAL A 499 -14.08 -17.83 -42.36
CA VAL A 499 -14.29 -16.45 -42.87
C VAL A 499 -15.10 -15.69 -41.84
N CYS A 500 -14.69 -14.46 -41.54
CA CYS A 500 -15.36 -13.61 -40.57
C CYS A 500 -15.65 -12.25 -41.21
N ASN A 501 -16.71 -11.60 -40.76
CA ASN A 501 -17.12 -10.29 -41.27
C ASN A 501 -16.11 -9.22 -40.83
N ILE A 502 -15.13 -8.93 -41.69
CA ILE A 502 -14.09 -7.92 -41.45
C ILE A 502 -14.03 -7.00 -42.67
N THR A 503 -14.06 -5.69 -42.41
CA THR A 503 -13.97 -4.67 -43.45
C THR A 503 -12.71 -3.81 -43.27
N PHE A 504 -11.98 -3.59 -44.36
CA PHE A 504 -10.80 -2.75 -44.44
C PHE A 504 -11.06 -1.57 -45.38
N TYR A 505 -10.90 -0.32 -44.94
CA TYR A 505 -11.01 0.85 -45.83
C TYR A 505 -10.19 2.04 -45.31
N HIS A 506 -9.82 2.99 -46.17
CA HIS A 506 -9.05 4.19 -45.82
C HIS A 506 -7.70 3.95 -45.12
N ASN A 507 -7.18 2.72 -45.13
CA ASN A 507 -5.83 2.45 -44.65
C ASN A 507 -4.81 2.87 -45.71
N SER A 508 -3.60 3.18 -45.26
CA SER A 508 -2.43 3.44 -46.11
C SER A 508 -1.43 2.30 -45.98
N PHE A 509 -1.40 1.43 -46.99
CA PHE A 509 -0.43 0.34 -47.10
C PHE A 509 0.80 0.78 -47.89
N VAL A 510 1.93 0.98 -47.21
CA VAL A 510 3.13 1.57 -47.81
C VAL A 510 4.36 0.70 -47.59
N ASN A 511 4.90 0.14 -48.68
CA ASN A 511 6.18 -0.59 -48.69
C ASN A 511 6.28 -1.66 -47.58
N ASN A 512 5.19 -2.36 -47.30
CA ASN A 512 5.27 -3.57 -46.48
C ASN A 512 5.92 -4.69 -47.32
N SER A 513 6.57 -5.63 -46.65
CA SER A 513 7.11 -6.82 -47.32
C SER A 513 5.99 -7.57 -48.02
N LEU A 514 6.32 -8.07 -49.20
CA LEU A 514 5.37 -8.67 -50.10
C LEU A 514 5.34 -10.18 -49.87
N ASP A 515 4.21 -10.71 -49.39
CA ASP A 515 3.94 -12.14 -49.47
C ASP A 515 3.32 -12.44 -50.85
N ASN A 516 3.98 -13.28 -51.63
CA ASN A 516 3.54 -13.60 -53.00
C ASN A 516 3.23 -12.36 -53.87
N GLY A 517 3.99 -11.28 -53.66
CA GLY A 517 3.80 -10.01 -54.36
C GLY A 517 2.68 -9.11 -53.80
N LYS A 518 2.14 -9.40 -52.61
CA LYS A 518 1.04 -8.67 -51.97
C LYS A 518 1.40 -8.16 -50.59
N GLN A 519 0.90 -6.97 -50.22
CA GLN A 519 1.10 -6.38 -48.89
C GLN A 519 0.21 -6.99 -47.79
N VAL A 520 -0.60 -7.99 -48.14
CA VAL A 520 -1.58 -8.65 -47.29
C VAL A 520 -1.45 -10.16 -47.46
N TYR A 521 -1.47 -10.87 -46.32
CA TYR A 521 -1.63 -12.31 -46.26
C TYR A 521 -3.00 -12.68 -45.72
N ILE A 522 -3.73 -13.56 -46.40
CA ILE A 522 -4.97 -14.16 -45.89
C ILE A 522 -4.97 -15.66 -46.16
N THR A 523 -5.56 -16.45 -45.26
CA THR A 523 -5.70 -17.91 -45.42
C THR A 523 -6.98 -18.34 -46.15
N ARG A 524 -7.94 -17.43 -46.34
CA ARG A 524 -9.23 -17.67 -47.04
C ARG A 524 -9.74 -16.39 -47.70
N GLU A 525 -10.61 -16.54 -48.71
CA GLU A 525 -11.39 -15.45 -49.31
C GLU A 525 -12.68 -15.15 -48.52
N GLY A 526 -13.20 -13.94 -48.66
CA GLY A 526 -14.46 -13.45 -48.08
C GLY A 526 -14.36 -12.16 -47.26
N TYR A 527 -13.28 -11.38 -47.41
CA TYR A 527 -13.11 -10.10 -46.70
C TYR A 527 -13.49 -8.92 -47.58
N LYS A 528 -13.89 -7.80 -46.96
CA LYS A 528 -14.24 -6.57 -47.69
C LYS A 528 -13.11 -5.56 -47.61
N TRP A 529 -12.65 -5.07 -48.75
CA TRP A 529 -11.49 -4.16 -48.84
C TRP A 529 -11.87 -2.74 -49.24
N ASP A 530 -13.15 -2.38 -49.12
CA ASP A 530 -13.64 -1.03 -49.40
C ASP A 530 -14.89 -0.68 -48.59
N SER A 531 -15.20 0.61 -48.52
CA SER A 531 -16.44 1.15 -47.93
C SER A 531 -17.52 1.43 -48.98
N GLY A 532 -17.24 1.18 -50.26
CA GLY A 532 -18.10 1.49 -51.40
C GLY A 532 -17.96 2.94 -51.88
N TYR A 533 -18.54 3.25 -53.04
CA TYR A 533 -18.55 4.59 -53.61
C TYR A 533 -19.57 5.51 -52.89
N PRO A 534 -19.27 6.81 -52.64
CA PRO A 534 -18.04 7.52 -52.98
C PRO A 534 -16.97 7.49 -51.87
N SER A 535 -17.16 6.68 -50.82
CA SER A 535 -16.21 6.61 -49.70
C SER A 535 -14.84 6.09 -50.15
N GLY A 536 -14.82 5.09 -51.02
CA GLY A 536 -13.59 4.48 -51.52
C GLY A 536 -13.09 3.33 -50.66
N GLY A 537 -11.88 2.86 -50.98
CA GLY A 537 -11.18 1.75 -50.35
C GLY A 537 -9.89 2.22 -49.70
N ASN A 538 -8.81 1.48 -49.89
CA ASN A 538 -7.52 1.71 -49.26
C ASN A 538 -6.52 2.34 -50.25
N TYR A 539 -5.47 2.96 -49.72
CA TYR A 539 -4.32 3.37 -50.51
C TYR A 539 -3.25 2.28 -50.49
N TRP A 540 -2.72 1.96 -51.66
CA TRP A 540 -1.72 0.90 -51.87
C TRP A 540 -0.51 1.49 -52.59
N SER A 541 0.68 1.41 -52.00
CA SER A 541 1.91 1.93 -52.63
C SER A 541 2.30 1.21 -53.93
N ASP A 542 1.77 0.01 -54.16
CA ASP A 542 1.96 -0.81 -55.37
C ASP A 542 0.82 -0.67 -56.39
N TYR A 543 -0.19 0.17 -56.13
CA TYR A 543 -1.23 0.48 -57.10
C TYR A 543 -0.76 1.54 -58.10
N THR A 544 -0.87 1.20 -59.39
CA THR A 544 -0.41 2.03 -60.52
C THR A 544 -1.54 2.45 -61.46
N GLY A 545 -2.80 2.21 -61.06
CA GLY A 545 -3.96 2.60 -61.85
C GLY A 545 -4.11 4.11 -62.00
N VAL A 546 -4.85 4.51 -63.04
CA VAL A 546 -5.17 5.91 -63.34
C VAL A 546 -6.49 6.31 -62.71
N ASP A 547 -6.69 7.62 -62.51
CA ASP A 547 -7.94 8.24 -62.02
C ASP A 547 -8.38 9.27 -63.06
N VAL A 548 -9.11 8.82 -64.07
CA VAL A 548 -9.69 9.68 -65.12
C VAL A 548 -11.20 9.49 -65.26
N LYS A 549 -11.78 8.57 -64.47
CA LYS A 549 -13.20 8.26 -64.42
C LYS A 549 -13.74 8.35 -62.99
N LYS A 550 -15.06 8.39 -62.86
CA LYS A 550 -15.79 8.51 -61.60
C LYS A 550 -17.07 7.68 -61.60
N GLY A 551 -17.79 7.73 -60.48
CA GLY A 551 -19.09 7.09 -60.32
C GLY A 551 -18.98 5.64 -59.82
N VAL A 552 -20.11 5.03 -59.51
CA VAL A 552 -20.17 3.71 -58.85
C VAL A 552 -19.48 2.61 -59.65
N ASN A 553 -19.47 2.70 -60.98
CA ASN A 553 -18.83 1.74 -61.89
C ASN A 553 -17.47 2.23 -62.43
N GLN A 554 -17.02 3.42 -62.05
CA GLN A 554 -15.79 4.04 -62.55
C GLN A 554 -15.75 4.09 -64.09
N ASP A 555 -16.88 4.48 -64.70
CA ASP A 555 -17.09 4.54 -66.16
C ASP A 555 -17.47 5.95 -66.66
N GLU A 556 -17.81 6.87 -65.76
CA GLU A 556 -18.17 8.24 -66.11
C GLU A 556 -16.92 9.13 -66.24
N PRO A 557 -16.86 10.09 -67.20
CA PRO A 557 -15.71 10.96 -67.33
C PRO A 557 -15.44 11.88 -66.12
N GLY A 558 -14.17 12.01 -65.74
CA GLY A 558 -13.65 12.95 -64.75
C GLY A 558 -13.11 12.25 -63.50
N SER A 559 -12.09 12.82 -62.87
CA SER A 559 -11.39 12.24 -61.71
C SER A 559 -12.09 12.52 -60.38
N ASP A 560 -12.04 11.59 -59.44
CA ASP A 560 -12.63 11.72 -58.10
C ASP A 560 -11.72 11.28 -56.92
N GLY A 561 -10.47 10.90 -57.20
CA GLY A 561 -9.51 10.43 -56.21
C GLY A 561 -9.56 8.92 -55.97
N ILE A 562 -10.44 8.19 -56.66
CA ILE A 562 -10.52 6.73 -56.69
C ILE A 562 -9.95 6.25 -58.03
N GLY A 563 -9.25 5.13 -58.01
CA GLY A 563 -8.67 4.55 -59.22
C GLY A 563 -9.71 3.85 -60.08
N ASP A 564 -9.60 4.05 -61.40
CA ASP A 564 -10.54 3.55 -62.41
C ASP A 564 -10.63 2.01 -62.47
N THR A 565 -9.61 1.32 -61.95
CA THR A 565 -9.52 -0.15 -61.96
C THR A 565 -9.37 -0.70 -60.54
N PRO A 566 -10.07 -1.79 -60.17
CA PRO A 566 -9.88 -2.45 -58.88
C PRO A 566 -8.43 -2.89 -58.62
N HIS A 567 -8.00 -2.88 -57.36
CA HIS A 567 -6.71 -3.41 -56.92
C HIS A 567 -6.87 -4.85 -56.41
N GLN A 568 -6.03 -5.76 -56.90
CA GLN A 568 -5.98 -7.15 -56.46
C GLN A 568 -5.23 -7.24 -55.12
N VAL A 569 -5.94 -7.49 -54.02
CA VAL A 569 -5.39 -7.39 -52.65
C VAL A 569 -4.59 -8.62 -52.24
N SER A 570 -5.07 -9.81 -52.60
CA SER A 570 -4.44 -11.08 -52.23
C SER A 570 -4.22 -11.99 -53.44
N ILE A 571 -3.74 -13.21 -53.20
CA ILE A 571 -3.64 -14.27 -54.20
C ILE A 571 -5.01 -14.81 -54.66
N TYR A 572 -6.08 -14.54 -53.89
CA TYR A 572 -7.44 -15.01 -54.22
C TYR A 572 -8.13 -14.02 -55.17
N PRO A 573 -8.59 -14.45 -56.37
CA PRO A 573 -9.13 -13.54 -57.38
C PRO A 573 -10.36 -12.72 -56.97
N GLY A 574 -11.13 -13.19 -55.98
CA GLY A 574 -12.30 -12.47 -55.46
C GLY A 574 -11.98 -11.32 -54.51
N GLU A 575 -10.74 -11.23 -54.02
CA GLU A 575 -10.31 -10.26 -53.02
C GLU A 575 -9.81 -8.99 -53.69
N LEU A 576 -10.77 -8.12 -53.98
CA LEU A 576 -10.53 -6.85 -54.67
C LEU A 576 -10.87 -5.69 -53.75
N ASP A 577 -9.96 -4.72 -53.71
CA ASP A 577 -10.34 -3.36 -53.37
C ASP A 577 -10.93 -2.73 -54.64
N ARG A 578 -12.24 -2.54 -54.65
CA ARG A 578 -12.98 -2.06 -55.83
C ARG A 578 -12.81 -0.58 -56.08
N TYR A 579 -12.38 0.17 -55.06
CA TYR A 579 -12.29 1.61 -55.10
C TYR A 579 -10.95 2.09 -54.50
N PRO A 580 -9.79 1.63 -55.01
CA PRO A 580 -8.49 1.96 -54.43
C PRO A 580 -8.25 3.47 -54.51
N LEU A 581 -7.72 4.07 -53.46
CA LEU A 581 -7.44 5.51 -53.43
C LEU A 581 -6.14 5.79 -54.21
N VAL A 582 -6.16 6.74 -55.15
CA VAL A 582 -4.93 7.16 -55.87
C VAL A 582 -4.08 8.14 -55.07
N LYS A 583 -4.67 8.77 -54.07
CA LYS A 583 -3.98 9.66 -53.15
C LYS A 583 -4.03 9.07 -51.74
N ARG A 584 -2.87 9.05 -51.09
CA ARG A 584 -2.75 8.60 -49.71
C ARG A 584 -3.61 9.47 -48.77
N PRO A 585 -4.41 8.86 -47.88
CA PRO A 585 -5.03 9.55 -46.75
C PRO A 585 -4.02 10.36 -45.93
N PRO A 586 -4.48 11.40 -45.21
CA PRO A 586 -3.65 12.09 -44.23
C PRO A 586 -3.04 11.10 -43.23
N HIS A 587 -1.82 11.40 -42.79
CA HIS A 587 -1.20 10.59 -41.74
C HIS A 587 -2.02 10.70 -40.46
N PRO A 588 -2.25 9.59 -39.72
CA PRO A 588 -2.97 9.65 -38.46
C PRO A 588 -2.33 10.64 -37.49
N SER A 589 -3.16 11.46 -36.84
CA SER A 589 -2.77 12.43 -35.82
C SER A 589 -3.29 12.00 -34.46
N LYS A 590 -2.50 12.21 -33.40
CA LYS A 590 -2.95 11.96 -32.01
C LYS A 590 -3.87 13.09 -31.56
N SER A 591 -5.00 12.75 -30.95
CA SER A 591 -5.88 13.69 -30.28
C SER A 591 -5.25 14.19 -28.97
N GLN A 592 -5.76 15.31 -28.44
CA GLN A 592 -5.34 15.79 -27.11
C GLN A 592 -5.89 14.84 -26.03
N LEU A 593 -5.00 14.34 -25.18
CA LEU A 593 -5.37 13.45 -24.09
C LEU A 593 -6.02 14.22 -22.94
N ASN A 594 -7.25 13.86 -22.58
CA ASN A 594 -7.94 14.41 -21.41
C ASN A 594 -7.57 13.59 -20.16
N LEU A 595 -6.41 13.92 -19.58
CA LEU A 595 -5.94 13.29 -18.34
C LEU A 595 -6.71 13.80 -17.11
N ILE A 596 -6.81 12.95 -16.09
CA ILE A 596 -7.35 13.35 -14.79
C ILE A 596 -6.34 14.32 -14.16
N PRO A 597 -6.77 15.50 -13.67
CA PRO A 597 -5.86 16.42 -13.00
C PRO A 597 -5.24 15.77 -11.77
N PRO A 598 -4.01 16.14 -11.38
CA PRO A 598 -3.39 15.60 -10.18
C PRO A 598 -4.31 15.83 -8.97
N PRO A 599 -4.42 14.84 -8.06
CA PRO A 599 -5.16 15.04 -6.82
C PRO A 599 -4.55 16.21 -6.04
N ASN A 600 -5.38 17.19 -5.67
CA ASN A 600 -4.94 18.31 -4.83
C ASN A 600 -4.87 17.82 -3.37
N ILE A 601 -3.66 17.47 -2.93
CA ILE A 601 -3.41 16.92 -1.60
C ILE A 601 -2.74 18.01 -0.75
N VAL A 602 -3.51 18.56 0.20
CA VAL A 602 -3.01 19.47 1.23
C VAL A 602 -3.13 18.76 2.57
N ILE A 603 -1.99 18.41 3.16
CA ILE A 603 -1.90 17.78 4.47
C ILE A 603 -1.32 18.83 5.42
N GLU A 604 -2.18 19.45 6.22
CA GLU A 604 -1.77 20.34 7.31
C GLU A 604 -2.10 19.64 8.63
N PRO A 605 -1.12 19.01 9.31
CA PRO A 605 -1.37 18.45 10.63
C PRO A 605 -1.64 19.59 11.63
N PRO A 606 -2.79 19.64 12.31
CA PRO A 606 -2.99 20.55 13.43
C PRO A 606 -1.90 20.35 14.49
N GLN A 607 -1.28 21.46 14.91
CA GLN A 607 -0.32 21.45 16.01
C GLN A 607 -1.10 21.32 17.33
N VAL A 608 -0.89 20.23 18.07
CA VAL A 608 -1.44 20.07 19.42
C VAL A 608 -0.63 20.96 20.36
N ARG A 609 -1.19 22.09 20.80
CA ARG A 609 -0.51 23.00 21.73
C ARG A 609 -1.08 22.84 23.14
N ILE A 610 -0.28 22.28 24.05
CA ILE A 610 -0.55 22.41 25.48
C ILE A 610 -0.11 23.83 25.92
N ALA A 611 -0.98 24.55 26.64
CA ALA A 611 -0.55 25.75 27.35
C ALA A 611 0.43 25.32 28.45
N THR A 612 1.72 25.60 28.26
CA THR A 612 2.77 25.27 29.25
C THR A 612 2.34 25.72 30.65
N PRO A 613 2.28 24.83 31.66
CA PRO A 613 2.20 25.26 33.04
C PRO A 613 3.52 25.94 33.38
N THR A 614 3.62 27.25 33.11
CA THR A 614 4.80 28.04 33.48
C THR A 614 4.80 28.18 35.00
N PRO A 615 5.78 27.63 35.75
CA PRO A 615 5.97 28.02 37.13
C PRO A 615 6.48 29.46 37.13
N THR A 616 5.54 30.42 37.20
CA THR A 616 5.93 31.82 37.36
C THR A 616 6.46 31.99 38.77
N ALA A 617 7.78 31.92 38.93
CA ALA A 617 8.47 32.41 40.11
C ALA A 617 8.44 33.95 40.06
N THR A 618 7.39 34.56 40.61
CA THR A 618 7.41 35.99 40.93
C THR A 618 6.98 36.20 42.36
N ALA A 619 7.96 36.54 43.19
CA ALA A 619 7.76 37.12 44.51
C ALA A 619 6.83 38.34 44.39
N ARG A 620 5.72 38.33 45.14
CA ARG A 620 4.78 39.45 45.18
C ARG A 620 5.12 40.36 46.36
N THR A 621 5.55 41.58 46.06
CA THR A 621 5.36 42.73 46.96
C THR A 621 4.30 43.66 46.36
N THR A 622 3.22 43.84 47.13
CA THR A 622 2.22 44.92 47.16
C THR A 622 1.34 45.26 45.94
N PRO A 623 0.11 45.77 46.17
CA PRO A 623 -0.94 45.88 45.15
C PRO A 623 -1.10 47.30 44.61
N ILE A 624 -1.32 47.44 43.30
CA ILE A 624 -1.91 48.64 42.70
C ILE A 624 -2.98 48.22 41.68
N THR A 625 -4.14 48.83 41.84
CA THR A 625 -5.35 48.78 41.01
C THR A 625 -5.14 49.47 39.67
N THR A 626 -5.62 48.88 38.57
CA THR A 626 -6.56 49.51 37.60
C THR A 626 -6.91 48.54 36.45
N SER A 627 -8.16 48.65 36.02
CA SER A 627 -8.93 47.94 34.99
C SER A 627 -8.25 47.65 33.65
N ALA A 628 -8.56 46.48 33.07
CA ALA A 628 -8.46 46.20 31.63
C ALA A 628 -9.56 45.19 31.18
N PRO A 629 -9.97 45.19 29.90
CA PRO A 629 -11.27 44.71 29.43
C PRO A 629 -11.31 43.21 29.09
N THR A 630 -12.55 42.74 28.95
CA THR A 630 -13.03 41.45 28.48
C THR A 630 -12.18 40.86 27.33
N ALA A 631 -11.56 39.70 27.57
CA ALA A 631 -10.98 38.85 26.53
C ALA A 631 -11.96 37.70 26.22
N THR A 632 -12.47 37.71 24.99
CA THR A 632 -13.19 36.64 24.30
C THR A 632 -12.34 35.35 24.25
N PRO A 633 -12.96 34.15 24.25
CA PRO A 633 -12.22 32.91 24.10
C PRO A 633 -11.50 32.83 22.74
N SER A 634 -10.24 32.39 22.79
CA SER A 634 -9.30 32.13 21.70
C SER A 634 -9.85 31.09 20.70
N PRO A 635 -9.55 31.19 19.40
CA PRO A 635 -10.18 30.39 18.36
C PRO A 635 -9.76 28.92 18.42
N THR A 636 -10.74 28.03 18.27
CA THR A 636 -10.55 26.63 17.89
C THR A 636 -9.79 26.57 16.56
N PRO A 637 -8.66 25.85 16.44
CA PRO A 637 -8.03 25.63 15.15
C PRO A 637 -8.93 24.70 14.32
N THR A 638 -9.63 25.24 13.34
CA THR A 638 -10.33 24.47 12.31
C THR A 638 -9.42 24.36 11.09
N ALA A 639 -8.71 23.24 10.96
CA ALA A 639 -8.05 22.87 9.71
C ALA A 639 -9.07 22.16 8.81
N THR A 640 -9.17 22.59 7.55
CA THR A 640 -10.05 22.00 6.54
C THR A 640 -9.20 21.20 5.57
N VAL A 641 -9.28 19.86 5.59
CA VAL A 641 -8.73 19.06 4.48
C VAL A 641 -9.74 19.08 3.35
N THR A 642 -9.41 19.75 2.25
CA THR A 642 -10.22 19.71 1.03
C THR A 642 -9.66 18.62 0.10
N THR A 643 -10.18 17.40 0.20
CA THR A 643 -10.00 16.39 -0.86
C THR A 643 -11.11 16.59 -1.88
N THR A 644 -10.87 17.35 -2.95
CA THR A 644 -11.80 17.39 -4.08
C THR A 644 -11.58 16.17 -4.97
N PHE A 645 -12.50 15.22 -4.91
CA PHE A 645 -12.70 14.24 -5.98
C PHE A 645 -13.47 14.95 -7.10
N THR A 646 -12.79 15.37 -8.15
CA THR A 646 -13.48 15.57 -9.42
C THR A 646 -13.56 14.21 -10.10
N SER A 647 -14.52 13.38 -9.67
CA SER A 647 -15.05 12.38 -10.59
C SER A 647 -15.90 13.16 -11.60
N THR A 648 -15.27 13.63 -12.66
CA THR A 648 -16.04 13.78 -13.89
C THR A 648 -16.28 12.36 -14.37
N PRO A 649 -17.50 11.80 -14.30
CA PRO A 649 -17.82 10.71 -15.20
C PRO A 649 -17.52 11.26 -16.60
N SER A 650 -16.54 10.67 -17.27
CA SER A 650 -16.27 10.94 -18.67
C SER A 650 -17.50 10.47 -19.46
N THR A 651 -18.53 11.31 -19.47
CA THR A 651 -19.64 11.22 -20.41
C THR A 651 -19.10 11.71 -21.74
N HIS A 652 -18.34 10.85 -22.42
CA HIS A 652 -18.17 10.97 -23.86
C HIS A 652 -19.54 10.68 -24.47
N THR A 653 -20.29 11.76 -24.66
CA THR A 653 -21.61 11.79 -25.27
C THR A 653 -21.49 11.31 -26.71
N SER A 654 -21.84 10.05 -26.96
CA SER A 654 -22.33 9.64 -28.27
C SER A 654 -23.79 10.07 -28.33
N ALA A 655 -24.12 10.99 -29.24
CA ALA A 655 -25.48 11.43 -29.45
C ALA A 655 -26.32 10.26 -30.01
N GLN A 656 -27.19 9.66 -29.19
CA GLN A 656 -28.31 8.86 -29.67
C GLN A 656 -29.58 9.07 -28.81
N GLN A 657 -30.69 9.16 -29.53
CA GLN A 657 -32.07 9.46 -29.14
C GLN A 657 -32.58 8.77 -27.87
N THR A 658 -33.24 9.57 -27.04
CA THR A 658 -33.97 9.17 -25.83
C THR A 658 -35.28 8.42 -26.16
N THR A 659 -35.45 7.24 -25.56
CA THR A 659 -36.76 6.71 -25.15
C THR A 659 -36.68 6.30 -23.68
N ALA A 660 -37.54 6.88 -22.86
CA ALA A 660 -37.56 6.76 -21.40
C ALA A 660 -37.99 5.37 -20.89
N PRO A 661 -37.49 4.97 -19.70
CA PRO A 661 -38.25 4.09 -18.83
C PRO A 661 -38.39 4.60 -17.39
N GLN A 662 -39.39 3.99 -16.74
CA GLN A 662 -40.11 4.42 -15.56
C GLN A 662 -39.38 4.18 -14.23
N THR A 663 -39.67 5.06 -13.28
CA THR A 663 -39.39 4.98 -11.85
C THR A 663 -39.93 3.70 -11.22
N LYS A 664 -39.06 2.97 -10.51
CA LYS A 664 -39.44 1.94 -9.54
C LYS A 664 -38.75 2.23 -8.21
N THR A 665 -39.56 2.58 -7.22
CA THR A 665 -39.22 2.78 -5.82
C THR A 665 -38.87 1.44 -5.16
N THR A 666 -37.80 1.39 -4.38
CA THR A 666 -37.49 0.28 -3.47
C THR A 666 -37.35 0.77 -2.04
N GLN A 667 -38.13 0.13 -1.18
CA GLN A 667 -38.22 0.32 0.27
C GLN A 667 -36.97 -0.21 0.97
N SER A 668 -36.48 0.57 1.93
CA SER A 668 -35.50 0.18 2.94
C SER A 668 -36.15 -0.74 3.99
N ALA A 669 -35.65 -1.96 4.12
CA ALA A 669 -35.96 -2.86 5.23
C ALA A 669 -34.77 -2.91 6.20
N SER A 670 -35.02 -2.56 7.46
CA SER A 670 -34.09 -2.68 8.57
C SER A 670 -33.96 -4.15 9.01
N SER A 671 -32.75 -4.67 9.09
CA SER A 671 -32.45 -5.94 9.76
C SER A 671 -31.60 -5.70 11.00
N THR A 672 -32.17 -6.05 12.15
CA THR A 672 -31.53 -6.08 13.47
C THR A 672 -30.61 -7.31 13.53
N VAL A 673 -29.32 -7.10 13.78
CA VAL A 673 -28.34 -8.18 13.98
C VAL A 673 -28.14 -8.39 15.48
N SER A 674 -28.54 -9.57 15.96
CA SER A 674 -28.31 -10.04 17.33
C SER A 674 -26.89 -10.60 17.46
N THR A 675 -26.07 -10.00 18.33
CA THR A 675 -24.72 -10.51 18.66
C THR A 675 -24.80 -11.57 19.76
N THR A 676 -24.48 -12.82 19.43
CA THR A 676 -24.19 -13.88 20.41
C THR A 676 -22.73 -13.80 20.85
N THR A 677 -22.49 -13.47 22.12
CA THR A 677 -21.17 -13.55 22.76
C THR A 677 -20.79 -15.01 23.00
N ALA A 678 -19.74 -15.49 22.32
CA ALA A 678 -19.08 -16.75 22.63
C ALA A 678 -17.98 -16.51 23.66
N THR A 679 -18.20 -16.99 24.89
CA THR A 679 -17.22 -17.01 25.98
C THR A 679 -16.15 -18.09 25.70
N ALA A 680 -14.91 -17.67 25.51
CA ALA A 680 -13.75 -18.56 25.50
C ALA A 680 -13.41 -19.01 26.95
N PRO A 681 -12.95 -20.26 27.15
CA PRO A 681 -12.76 -20.80 28.50
C PRO A 681 -11.49 -20.24 29.15
N GLN A 682 -11.63 -19.72 30.37
CA GLN A 682 -10.50 -19.38 31.24
C GLN A 682 -9.72 -20.65 31.61
N ARG A 683 -8.43 -20.71 31.22
CA ARG A 683 -7.50 -21.69 31.78
C ARG A 683 -7.10 -21.25 33.19
N VAL A 684 -7.63 -21.95 34.18
CA VAL A 684 -7.20 -21.87 35.58
C VAL A 684 -5.77 -22.39 35.68
N PHE A 685 -4.90 -21.60 36.31
CA PHE A 685 -3.51 -21.96 36.60
C PHE A 685 -3.50 -23.08 37.65
N ASP A 686 -3.05 -24.28 37.28
CA ASP A 686 -3.01 -25.44 38.17
C ASP A 686 -1.65 -25.53 38.89
N ALA A 687 -1.62 -25.07 40.14
CA ALA A 687 -0.43 -25.13 41.01
C ALA A 687 0.02 -26.57 41.34
N THR A 688 -0.78 -27.58 41.01
CA THR A 688 -0.43 -28.99 41.29
C THR A 688 0.72 -29.50 40.40
N THR A 689 0.88 -28.98 39.18
CA THR A 689 1.92 -29.49 38.25
C THR A 689 3.34 -29.06 38.66
N LEU A 690 3.48 -27.90 39.31
CA LEU A 690 4.76 -27.41 39.85
C LEU A 690 5.16 -28.15 41.15
N ILE A 691 4.17 -28.48 41.98
CA ILE A 691 4.38 -29.24 43.23
C ILE A 691 4.73 -30.71 42.91
N VAL A 692 4.06 -31.30 41.92
CA VAL A 692 4.34 -32.68 41.46
C VAL A 692 5.73 -32.78 40.83
N SER A 693 6.18 -31.80 40.05
CA SER A 693 7.53 -31.79 39.48
C SER A 693 8.62 -31.58 40.53
N GLY A 694 8.39 -30.76 41.55
CA GLY A 694 9.27 -30.62 42.72
C GLY A 694 9.39 -31.91 43.54
N LEU A 695 8.28 -32.61 43.77
CA LEU A 695 8.25 -33.89 44.49
C LEU A 695 8.93 -35.02 43.70
N VAL A 696 8.77 -35.05 42.37
CA VAL A 696 9.48 -36.01 41.49
C VAL A 696 10.98 -35.78 41.52
N ALA A 697 11.45 -34.52 41.53
CA ALA A 697 12.87 -34.20 41.65
C ALA A 697 13.46 -34.68 43.00
N VAL A 698 12.75 -34.46 44.11
CA VAL A 698 13.17 -34.95 45.44
C VAL A 698 13.17 -36.49 45.49
N ALA A 699 12.19 -37.15 44.88
CA ALA A 699 12.15 -38.62 44.79
C ALA A 699 13.32 -39.17 43.97
N VAL A 700 13.67 -38.56 42.83
CA VAL A 700 14.82 -38.95 41.99
C VAL A 700 16.14 -38.75 42.74
N ILE A 701 16.30 -37.65 43.49
CA ILE A 701 17.47 -37.39 44.35
C ILE A 701 17.57 -38.45 45.45
N THR A 702 16.46 -38.82 46.07
CA THR A 702 16.44 -39.82 47.15
C THR A 702 16.78 -41.22 46.62
N VAL A 703 16.28 -41.60 45.44
CA VAL A 703 16.62 -42.85 44.77
C VAL A 703 18.10 -42.86 44.35
N ALA A 704 18.63 -41.74 43.84
CA ALA A 704 20.05 -41.63 43.49
C ALA A 704 20.96 -41.78 44.73
N ILE A 705 20.60 -41.17 45.86
CA ILE A 705 21.33 -41.31 47.14
C ILE A 705 21.26 -42.74 47.67
N LEU A 706 20.11 -43.42 47.55
CA LEU A 706 19.94 -44.82 47.95
C LEU A 706 20.73 -45.78 47.05
N LEU A 707 20.78 -45.53 45.74
CA LEU A 707 21.59 -46.31 44.78
C LEU A 707 23.09 -46.11 45.00
N LEU A 708 23.51 -44.91 45.44
CA LEU A 708 24.88 -44.62 45.84
C LEU A 708 25.26 -45.32 47.15
N ARG A 709 24.35 -45.40 48.14
CA ARG A 709 24.58 -46.17 49.38
C ARG A 709 24.66 -47.67 49.14
N LYS A 710 23.95 -48.22 48.15
CA LYS A 710 23.94 -49.67 47.84
C LYS A 710 25.19 -50.15 47.08
N ARG A 711 26.08 -49.25 46.65
CA ARG A 711 27.35 -49.58 45.95
C ARG A 711 28.62 -49.35 46.78
N VAL A 712 28.48 -49.01 48.06
CA VAL A 712 29.59 -48.88 49.03
C VAL A 712 29.48 -49.94 50.15
N GLY A 713 28.78 -51.05 49.86
CA GLY A 713 28.86 -52.30 50.62
C GLY A 713 29.65 -53.33 49.84
#